data_AF-A0A4Q1S3T3-F1
#
_entry.id   AF-A0A4Q1S3T3-F1
#
_cell.length_a   1.000
_cell.length_b   1.000
_cell.length_c   1.000
_cell.angle_alpha   90.00
_cell.angle_beta   90.00
_cell.angle_gamma   90.00
#
_symmetry.space_group_name_H-M   'P 1'
#
loop_
_entity.id
_entity.type
_entity.pdbx_description
1 polymer ?
#
loop_
_entity_poly.entity_id
_entity_poly.type
_entity_poly.pdbx_seq_one_letter_code
_entity_poly.pdbx_strand_id
1 'polypeptide(L)'
;MNRAVIAMIVALIAALYLTILNVRHPLIGMDVVENKNGDIIVNDIYEFGWAKKHGIHINDQVLKVDGKPPLSHFTVREYKTIEQAKTITIQRENQIQTLKVDYQSHGTEQWLYYIALPAGFFLFAISLSIFLLRLRPNDKSATVLIYFLLLTGICYINASLSAKYAPFGRQIFNGIFFILPAVFLHFVYHYFEKEKKVWFAKKIVFSLYGFNFLMFVVSLESLSFRSISEAEVLLTTFFINMVIILALLGKGFVYFKKDEQRHTVKGVFFAIGLSAAPFVLFYDLPVLIIGKWVLPAELTVTSFFVLPSVFLYLICTDRLFRLQFSINHFVYYALLSLFPAFLVTLLYAKFVHEARRFAELTLLFLLIYVINILVLYSKGYFDRTLRTKLYVQKNFYQESIYRIGEALKKQRNMQEVIQCLEKEVREVLDIENLAFVQLAVQNRQAPFHCDEKEWMKLIKKMDGQPLSIGKMIENKRLFAVFVGSFRQSPLLLIGKKKHPIPFRAEQKDWLSTIVYYASVTIENMLKVEDFIKELDNLKERSHSVWLTRLIFQWSEKERRKLAIDLHDTILQDLIVLKRKVESLRFQNMRMEEMKKQLNDIEEEIVDMIDVTRETCHELRPPFLEQVGLREALAELIRRFHLRSNIKVEWNIHVSTKLDEERELAIYRMIQELLNNALKHSQASYIQLTLETQNEEVQLHYVDNGIGIDMKKLNHYDGKLGLFGIKERVQGLGGTCEMTSQLGEGLDIRITIPL
;
A
#
# COMPACT_ATOMS: atom_id res chain seq x y z
N MET A 1 -15.51 -25.88 -17.95
CA MET A 1 -16.20 -24.71 -17.37
C MET A 1 -15.91 -24.69 -15.88
N ASN A 2 -15.44 -23.56 -15.31
CA ASN A 2 -15.11 -23.47 -13.89
C ASN A 2 -16.37 -23.74 -13.03
N ARG A 3 -16.31 -24.55 -11.97
CA ARG A 3 -17.48 -24.96 -11.16
C ARG A 3 -18.22 -23.75 -10.58
N ALA A 4 -17.48 -22.68 -10.26
CA ALA A 4 -18.05 -21.40 -9.82
C ALA A 4 -18.92 -20.71 -10.89
N VAL A 5 -18.58 -20.84 -12.18
CA VAL A 5 -19.37 -20.27 -13.29
C VAL A 5 -20.70 -20.99 -13.42
N ILE A 6 -20.71 -22.31 -13.31
CA ILE A 6 -21.94 -23.10 -13.30
C ILE A 6 -22.83 -22.66 -12.13
N ALA A 7 -22.26 -22.54 -10.93
CA ALA A 7 -23.00 -22.09 -9.75
C ALA A 7 -23.59 -20.69 -9.92
N MET A 8 -22.88 -19.74 -10.53
CA MET A 8 -23.40 -18.40 -10.82
C MET A 8 -24.57 -18.43 -11.81
N ILE A 9 -24.49 -19.24 -12.86
CA ILE A 9 -25.58 -19.37 -13.85
C ILE A 9 -26.82 -19.97 -13.17
N VAL A 10 -26.65 -21.05 -12.41
CA VAL A 10 -27.74 -21.68 -11.64
C VAL A 10 -28.35 -20.70 -10.65
N ALA A 11 -27.51 -19.95 -9.92
CA ALA A 11 -27.96 -18.93 -8.98
C ALA A 11 -28.74 -17.80 -9.66
N LEU A 12 -28.31 -17.35 -10.85
CA LEU A 12 -29.00 -16.32 -11.62
C LEU A 12 -30.39 -16.79 -12.07
N ILE A 13 -30.49 -18.02 -12.60
CA ILE A 13 -31.77 -18.62 -13.02
C ILE A 13 -32.71 -18.76 -11.80
N ALA A 14 -32.18 -19.26 -10.68
CA ALA A 14 -32.95 -19.40 -9.45
C ALA A 14 -33.43 -18.03 -8.94
N ALA A 15 -32.54 -17.03 -8.86
CA ALA A 15 -32.88 -15.69 -8.40
C ALA A 15 -33.94 -15.02 -9.28
N LEU A 16 -33.85 -15.17 -10.61
CA LEU A 16 -34.84 -14.64 -11.55
C LEU A 16 -36.22 -15.29 -11.32
N TYR A 17 -36.26 -16.61 -11.24
CA TYR A 17 -37.50 -17.36 -10.98
C TYR A 17 -38.15 -16.96 -9.65
N LEU A 18 -37.35 -16.87 -8.58
CA LEU A 18 -37.82 -16.48 -7.26
C LEU A 18 -38.29 -15.03 -7.20
N THR A 19 -37.62 -14.12 -7.92
CA THR A 19 -38.05 -12.72 -8.02
C THR A 19 -39.39 -12.61 -8.75
N ILE A 20 -39.60 -13.40 -9.82
CA ILE A 20 -40.89 -13.46 -10.51
C ILE A 20 -42.00 -13.96 -9.58
N LEU A 21 -41.73 -14.96 -8.74
CA LEU A 21 -42.70 -15.42 -7.73
C LEU A 21 -43.01 -14.33 -6.70
N ASN A 22 -42.01 -13.56 -6.25
CA ASN A 22 -42.21 -12.44 -5.34
C ASN A 22 -43.10 -11.34 -5.95
N VAL A 23 -42.96 -11.07 -7.26
CA VAL A 23 -43.82 -10.12 -7.99
C VAL A 23 -45.24 -10.66 -8.15
N ARG A 24 -45.43 -11.97 -8.29
CA ARG A 24 -46.77 -12.56 -8.52
C ARG A 24 -47.65 -12.62 -7.28
N HIS A 25 -47.08 -12.63 -6.08
CA HIS A 25 -47.83 -12.74 -4.84
C HIS A 25 -47.47 -11.57 -3.90
N PRO A 26 -48.38 -10.61 -3.63
CA PRO A 26 -48.17 -9.60 -2.61
C PRO A 26 -48.25 -10.24 -1.23
N LEU A 27 -47.66 -9.56 -0.24
CA LEU A 27 -47.84 -9.94 1.16
C LEU A 27 -49.21 -9.43 1.62
N ILE A 28 -50.10 -10.33 2.05
CA ILE A 28 -51.40 -9.96 2.58
C ILE A 28 -51.23 -9.39 4.00
N GLY A 29 -50.42 -10.05 4.82
CA GLY A 29 -49.96 -9.62 6.13
C GLY A 29 -51.05 -9.70 7.19
N MET A 30 -51.82 -10.80 7.24
CA MET A 30 -52.88 -11.01 8.23
C MET A 30 -52.63 -12.25 9.08
N ASP A 31 -52.50 -12.04 10.37
CA ASP A 31 -52.52 -13.12 11.35
C ASP A 31 -53.93 -13.30 11.89
N VAL A 32 -54.36 -14.54 12.05
CA VAL A 32 -55.71 -14.89 12.51
C VAL A 32 -55.67 -15.85 13.67
N VAL A 33 -56.66 -15.75 14.55
CA VAL A 33 -56.84 -16.67 15.67
C VAL A 33 -58.27 -17.13 15.73
N GLU A 34 -58.47 -18.36 16.21
CA GLU A 34 -59.80 -18.87 16.52
C GLU A 34 -60.24 -18.34 17.89
N ASN A 35 -61.37 -17.63 17.92
CA ASN A 35 -61.94 -17.10 19.15
C ASN A 35 -62.73 -18.20 19.89
N LYS A 36 -63.18 -17.92 21.12
CA LYS A 36 -63.91 -18.90 21.97
C LYS A 36 -65.17 -19.49 21.34
N ASN A 37 -65.73 -18.82 20.33
CA ASN A 37 -66.94 -19.24 19.61
C ASN A 37 -66.63 -20.09 18.36
N GLY A 38 -65.36 -20.38 18.06
CA GLY A 38 -64.94 -21.08 16.84
C GLY A 38 -64.81 -20.16 15.61
N ASP A 39 -65.05 -18.86 15.78
CA ASP A 39 -64.91 -17.87 14.72
C ASP A 39 -63.45 -17.48 14.50
N ILE A 40 -63.03 -17.38 13.24
CA ILE A 40 -61.70 -16.90 12.86
C ILE A 40 -61.71 -15.37 12.83
N ILE A 41 -60.90 -14.75 13.68
CA ILE A 41 -60.77 -13.29 13.79
C ILE A 41 -59.35 -12.84 13.47
N VAL A 42 -59.21 -11.62 12.98
CA VAL A 42 -57.91 -10.99 12.73
C VAL A 42 -57.23 -10.67 14.06
N ASN A 43 -56.08 -11.29 14.31
CA ASN A 43 -55.29 -11.13 15.53
C ASN A 43 -54.25 -10.03 15.40
N ASP A 44 -53.53 -10.00 14.27
CA ASP A 44 -52.51 -8.99 14.00
C ASP A 44 -52.47 -8.66 12.50
N ILE A 45 -51.96 -7.47 12.18
CA ILE A 45 -51.86 -6.99 10.80
C ILE A 45 -50.47 -6.41 10.59
N TYR A 46 -49.76 -6.99 9.63
CA TYR A 46 -48.42 -6.57 9.26
C TYR A 46 -48.43 -5.13 8.73
N GLU A 47 -47.51 -4.29 9.21
CA GLU A 47 -47.49 -2.86 8.90
C GLU A 47 -47.37 -2.58 7.39
N PHE A 48 -46.59 -3.41 6.69
CA PHE A 48 -46.38 -3.33 5.25
C PHE A 48 -47.32 -4.23 4.45
N GLY A 49 -48.25 -4.93 5.09
CA GLY A 49 -49.18 -5.87 4.45
C GLY A 49 -50.28 -5.19 3.63
N TRP A 50 -50.82 -5.89 2.64
CA TRP A 50 -51.95 -5.44 1.81
C TRP A 50 -53.19 -5.14 2.68
N ALA A 51 -53.43 -5.95 3.72
CA ALA A 51 -54.59 -5.83 4.60
C ALA A 51 -54.67 -4.49 5.33
N LYS A 52 -53.53 -3.96 5.79
CA LYS A 52 -53.44 -2.65 6.46
C LYS A 52 -53.90 -1.52 5.53
N LYS A 53 -53.51 -1.57 4.26
CA LYS A 53 -53.86 -0.55 3.24
C LYS A 53 -55.31 -0.61 2.81
N HIS A 54 -55.95 -1.77 2.93
CA HIS A 54 -57.34 -1.98 2.51
C HIS A 54 -58.34 -1.88 3.68
N GLY A 55 -57.92 -1.26 4.80
CA GLY A 55 -58.81 -0.93 5.89
C GLY A 55 -59.32 -2.13 6.69
N ILE A 56 -58.58 -3.24 6.68
CA ILE A 56 -58.82 -4.38 7.59
C ILE A 56 -58.30 -4.00 8.98
N HIS A 57 -59.06 -4.33 10.02
CA HIS A 57 -58.75 -4.00 11.41
C HIS A 57 -58.61 -5.28 12.25
N ILE A 58 -57.86 -5.16 13.34
CA ILE A 58 -57.77 -6.20 14.35
C ILE A 58 -59.19 -6.45 14.91
N ASN A 59 -59.53 -7.71 15.17
CA ASN A 59 -60.84 -8.22 15.55
C ASN A 59 -61.90 -8.29 14.45
N ASP A 60 -61.60 -7.95 13.20
CA ASP A 60 -62.51 -8.26 12.09
C ASP A 60 -62.73 -9.78 12.01
N GLN A 61 -63.99 -10.21 11.84
CA GLN A 61 -64.30 -11.64 11.68
C GLN A 61 -64.10 -12.04 10.22
N VAL A 62 -63.33 -13.09 9.98
CA VAL A 62 -63.11 -13.65 8.65
C VAL A 62 -64.16 -14.73 8.39
N LEU A 63 -65.10 -14.45 7.49
CA LEU A 63 -66.18 -15.38 7.15
C LEU A 63 -65.78 -16.37 6.05
N LYS A 64 -65.07 -15.89 5.03
CA LYS A 64 -64.66 -16.71 3.88
C LYS A 64 -63.30 -16.29 3.34
N VAL A 65 -62.50 -17.27 2.95
CA VAL A 65 -61.26 -17.11 2.17
C VAL A 65 -61.45 -17.88 0.87
N ASP A 66 -61.31 -17.21 -0.28
CA ASP A 66 -61.57 -17.78 -1.61
C ASP A 66 -62.95 -18.43 -1.76
N GLY A 67 -63.96 -17.80 -1.14
CA GLY A 67 -65.35 -18.25 -1.16
C GLY A 67 -65.65 -19.47 -0.29
N LYS A 68 -64.66 -20.01 0.43
CA LYS A 68 -64.79 -21.18 1.32
C LYS A 68 -64.56 -20.80 2.79
N PRO A 69 -64.93 -21.65 3.77
CA PRO A 69 -64.65 -21.39 5.18
C PRO A 69 -63.14 -21.16 5.42
N PRO A 70 -62.75 -20.26 6.34
CA PRO A 70 -61.35 -19.84 6.46
C PRO A 70 -60.39 -21.01 6.74
N LEU A 71 -60.79 -21.97 7.59
CA LEU A 71 -60.02 -23.16 7.94
C LEU A 71 -59.78 -24.13 6.76
N SER A 72 -60.50 -23.96 5.64
CA SER A 72 -60.24 -24.72 4.42
C SER A 72 -59.03 -24.21 3.63
N HIS A 73 -58.59 -22.97 3.90
CA HIS A 73 -57.40 -22.39 3.29
C HIS A 73 -56.15 -22.89 4.02
N PHE A 74 -55.15 -23.36 3.27
CA PHE A 74 -53.98 -24.03 3.86
C PHE A 74 -53.20 -23.11 4.82
N THR A 75 -53.05 -21.83 4.47
CA THR A 75 -52.31 -20.87 5.32
C THR A 75 -52.99 -20.63 6.66
N VAL A 76 -54.32 -20.61 6.68
CA VAL A 76 -55.10 -20.39 7.90
C VAL A 76 -54.99 -21.63 8.79
N ARG A 77 -55.12 -22.81 8.19
CA ARG A 77 -55.08 -24.10 8.90
C ARG A 77 -53.71 -24.42 9.48
N GLU A 78 -52.65 -24.15 8.73
CA GLU A 78 -51.28 -24.59 9.08
C GLU A 78 -50.49 -23.50 9.79
N TYR A 79 -50.69 -22.23 9.42
CA TYR A 79 -49.85 -21.13 9.90
C TYR A 79 -50.61 -20.06 10.66
N LYS A 80 -51.93 -20.18 10.77
CA LYS A 80 -52.79 -19.15 11.40
C LYS A 80 -52.61 -17.78 10.74
N THR A 81 -52.36 -17.76 9.43
CA THR A 81 -52.24 -16.53 8.64
C THR A 81 -53.10 -16.61 7.38
N ILE A 82 -53.54 -15.46 6.86
CA ILE A 82 -54.19 -15.38 5.55
C ILE A 82 -53.18 -14.82 4.57
N GLU A 83 -52.64 -15.70 3.74
CA GLU A 83 -51.70 -15.36 2.66
C GLU A 83 -52.14 -16.06 1.38
N GLN A 84 -51.78 -15.53 0.21
CA GLN A 84 -52.12 -16.09 -1.10
C GLN A 84 -53.64 -16.23 -1.41
N ALA A 85 -54.52 -15.63 -0.60
CA ALA A 85 -55.94 -15.54 -0.87
C ALA A 85 -56.25 -14.59 -2.04
N LYS A 86 -57.16 -14.99 -2.93
CA LYS A 86 -57.68 -14.15 -4.02
C LYS A 86 -58.81 -13.24 -3.56
N THR A 87 -59.64 -13.74 -2.64
CA THR A 87 -60.76 -12.99 -2.05
C THR A 87 -60.86 -13.26 -0.56
N ILE A 88 -61.13 -12.21 0.21
CA ILE A 88 -61.29 -12.28 1.66
C ILE A 88 -62.62 -11.63 2.00
N THR A 89 -63.51 -12.37 2.66
CA THR A 89 -64.80 -11.85 3.14
C THR A 89 -64.73 -11.64 4.65
N ILE A 90 -64.84 -10.39 5.07
CA ILE A 90 -64.79 -9.98 6.47
C ILE A 90 -66.16 -9.44 6.93
N GLN A 91 -66.40 -9.51 8.24
CA GLN A 91 -67.55 -8.90 8.89
C GLN A 91 -67.08 -7.95 10.00
N ARG A 92 -67.58 -6.71 9.98
CA ARG A 92 -67.38 -5.69 11.01
C ARG A 92 -68.73 -5.05 11.34
N GLU A 93 -69.13 -5.09 12.62
CA GLU A 93 -70.35 -4.41 13.11
C GLU A 93 -71.61 -4.67 12.22
N ASN A 94 -71.84 -5.94 11.83
CA ASN A 94 -72.89 -6.40 10.91
C ASN A 94 -72.76 -6.02 9.43
N GLN A 95 -71.71 -5.33 9.00
CA GLN A 95 -71.40 -5.14 7.58
C GLN A 95 -70.48 -6.25 7.07
N ILE A 96 -70.89 -6.93 6.00
CA ILE A 96 -70.09 -7.93 5.31
C ILE A 96 -69.44 -7.29 4.09
N GLN A 97 -68.13 -7.36 4.02
CA GLN A 97 -67.36 -6.85 2.89
C GLN A 97 -66.51 -7.98 2.29
N THR A 98 -66.66 -8.20 0.99
CA THR A 98 -65.76 -9.07 0.22
C THR A 98 -64.73 -8.22 -0.49
N LEU A 99 -63.48 -8.33 -0.06
CA LEU A 99 -62.34 -7.66 -0.66
C LEU A 99 -61.66 -8.62 -1.66
N LYS A 100 -61.37 -8.12 -2.86
CA LYS A 100 -60.57 -8.83 -3.85
C LYS A 100 -59.13 -8.38 -3.70
N VAL A 101 -58.22 -9.33 -3.50
CA VAL A 101 -56.79 -9.03 -3.38
C VAL A 101 -56.28 -8.66 -4.78
N ASP A 102 -55.88 -7.40 -4.94
CA ASP A 102 -55.25 -6.94 -6.18
C ASP A 102 -53.77 -7.36 -6.20
N TYR A 103 -53.40 -8.12 -7.22
CA TYR A 103 -52.04 -8.61 -7.43
C TYR A 103 -51.22 -7.68 -8.33
N GLN A 104 -51.81 -6.61 -8.88
CA GLN A 104 -51.12 -5.69 -9.80
C GLN A 104 -50.54 -4.45 -9.11
N SER A 105 -51.15 -3.97 -8.02
CA SER A 105 -50.68 -2.81 -7.27
C SER A 105 -49.94 -3.21 -5.98
N HIS A 106 -48.69 -3.67 -6.11
CA HIS A 106 -47.81 -3.72 -4.94
C HIS A 106 -47.67 -2.30 -4.39
N GLY A 107 -47.95 -2.12 -3.09
CA GLY A 107 -47.65 -0.85 -2.44
C GLY A 107 -46.16 -0.51 -2.60
N THR A 108 -45.83 0.77 -2.77
CA THR A 108 -44.45 1.27 -2.95
C THR A 108 -43.44 0.67 -1.97
N GLU A 109 -43.84 0.54 -0.70
CA GLU A 109 -43.02 -0.08 0.36
C GLU A 109 -42.81 -1.59 0.15
N GLN A 110 -43.84 -2.36 -0.22
CA GLN A 110 -43.69 -3.79 -0.47
C GLN A 110 -42.77 -4.06 -1.66
N TRP A 111 -42.91 -3.27 -2.72
CA TRP A 111 -42.06 -3.37 -3.88
C TRP A 111 -40.58 -3.09 -3.53
N LEU A 112 -40.34 -2.10 -2.66
CA LEU A 112 -39.00 -1.77 -2.19
C LEU A 112 -38.39 -2.89 -1.34
N TYR A 113 -39.08 -3.34 -0.28
CA TYR A 113 -38.53 -4.28 0.70
C TYR A 113 -38.50 -5.74 0.23
N TYR A 114 -39.51 -6.19 -0.53
CA TYR A 114 -39.64 -7.60 -0.91
C TYR A 114 -39.17 -7.90 -2.34
N ILE A 115 -38.85 -6.88 -3.14
CA ILE A 115 -38.43 -7.06 -4.55
C ILE A 115 -37.15 -6.29 -4.83
N ALA A 116 -37.14 -4.97 -4.72
CA ALA A 116 -36.02 -4.14 -5.14
C ALA A 116 -34.76 -4.35 -4.30
N LEU A 117 -34.87 -4.35 -2.97
CA LEU A 117 -33.71 -4.54 -2.08
C LEU A 117 -33.11 -5.95 -2.18
N PRO A 118 -33.89 -7.06 -2.14
CA PRO A 118 -33.33 -8.39 -2.32
C PRO A 118 -32.71 -8.60 -3.70
N ALA A 119 -33.34 -8.10 -4.77
CA ALA A 119 -32.78 -8.18 -6.12
C ALA A 119 -31.50 -7.35 -6.26
N GLY A 120 -31.48 -6.13 -5.70
CA GLY A 120 -30.29 -5.27 -5.67
C GLY A 120 -29.13 -5.91 -4.90
N PHE A 121 -29.41 -6.53 -3.75
CA PHE A 121 -28.42 -7.29 -3.00
C PHE A 121 -27.87 -8.46 -3.82
N PHE A 122 -28.72 -9.23 -4.49
CA PHE A 122 -28.29 -10.35 -5.33
C PHE A 122 -27.44 -9.88 -6.51
N LEU A 123 -27.81 -8.78 -7.18
CA LEU A 123 -27.01 -8.18 -8.25
C LEU A 123 -25.65 -7.70 -7.74
N PHE A 124 -25.59 -7.14 -6.54
CA PHE A 124 -24.34 -6.78 -5.89
C PHE A 124 -23.48 -8.04 -5.59
N ALA A 125 -24.08 -9.09 -5.02
CA ALA A 125 -23.40 -10.33 -4.68
C ALA A 125 -22.87 -11.09 -5.92
N ILE A 126 -23.63 -11.12 -7.03
CA ILE A 126 -23.18 -11.76 -8.27
C ILE A 126 -22.09 -10.93 -8.97
N SER A 127 -22.20 -9.60 -8.97
CA SER A 127 -21.14 -8.70 -9.47
C SER A 127 -19.83 -8.94 -8.71
N LEU A 128 -19.92 -9.00 -7.37
CA LEU A 128 -18.79 -9.33 -6.51
C LEU A 128 -18.24 -10.72 -6.82
N SER A 129 -19.10 -11.71 -7.04
CA SER A 129 -18.69 -13.07 -7.38
C SER A 129 -17.93 -13.14 -8.71
N ILE A 130 -18.39 -12.41 -9.74
CA ILE A 130 -17.70 -12.29 -11.03
C ILE A 130 -16.34 -11.61 -10.86
N PHE A 131 -16.29 -10.54 -10.07
CA PHE A 131 -15.04 -9.83 -9.78
C PHE A 131 -14.03 -10.75 -9.08
N LEU A 132 -14.47 -11.49 -8.05
CA LEU A 132 -13.63 -12.47 -7.33
C LEU A 132 -13.11 -13.58 -8.25
N LEU A 133 -13.95 -14.08 -9.15
CA LEU A 133 -13.56 -15.10 -10.11
C LEU A 133 -12.52 -14.59 -11.10
N ARG A 134 -12.60 -13.33 -11.54
CA ARG A 134 -11.60 -12.71 -12.42
C ARG A 134 -10.28 -12.46 -11.70
N LEU A 135 -10.34 -12.04 -10.44
CA LEU A 135 -9.15 -11.72 -9.66
C LEU A 135 -8.39 -12.98 -9.22
N ARG A 136 -9.12 -14.04 -8.82
CA ARG A 136 -8.56 -15.27 -8.23
C ARG A 136 -9.26 -16.55 -8.74
N PRO A 137 -9.15 -16.90 -10.04
CA PRO A 137 -9.95 -17.95 -10.69
C PRO A 137 -9.76 -19.38 -10.14
N ASN A 138 -8.61 -19.67 -9.51
CA ASN A 138 -8.24 -21.00 -9.01
C ASN A 138 -8.08 -21.08 -7.48
N ASP A 139 -8.49 -20.04 -6.75
CA ASP A 139 -8.39 -20.03 -5.28
C ASP A 139 -9.61 -20.73 -4.65
N LYS A 140 -9.37 -21.76 -3.83
CA LYS A 140 -10.42 -22.52 -3.14
C LYS A 140 -11.20 -21.63 -2.16
N SER A 141 -10.53 -20.72 -1.45
CA SER A 141 -11.17 -19.80 -0.51
C SER A 141 -12.09 -18.83 -1.24
N ALA A 142 -11.64 -18.28 -2.39
CA ALA A 142 -12.45 -17.42 -3.24
C ALA A 142 -13.68 -18.17 -3.80
N THR A 143 -13.52 -19.44 -4.17
CA THR A 143 -14.63 -20.28 -4.66
C THR A 143 -15.69 -20.49 -3.57
N VAL A 144 -15.29 -20.80 -2.34
CA VAL A 144 -16.24 -20.98 -1.23
C VAL A 144 -16.91 -19.65 -0.85
N LEU A 145 -16.17 -18.54 -0.91
CA LEU A 145 -16.75 -17.21 -0.71
C LEU A 145 -17.80 -16.87 -1.79
N ILE A 146 -17.56 -17.22 -3.05
CA ILE A 146 -18.55 -17.07 -4.12
C ILE A 146 -19.82 -17.84 -3.78
N TYR A 147 -19.71 -19.10 -3.35
CA TYR A 147 -20.89 -19.87 -2.93
C TYR A 147 -21.62 -19.22 -1.76
N PHE A 148 -20.89 -18.75 -0.75
CA PHE A 148 -21.46 -18.02 0.36
C PHE A 148 -22.23 -16.77 -0.10
N LEU A 149 -21.65 -15.95 -0.99
CA LEU A 149 -22.29 -14.72 -1.51
C LEU A 149 -23.56 -15.02 -2.31
N LEU A 150 -23.50 -16.01 -3.21
CA LEU A 150 -24.65 -16.42 -4.01
C LEU A 150 -25.78 -16.99 -3.14
N LEU A 151 -25.45 -17.86 -2.19
CA LEU A 151 -26.43 -18.41 -1.24
C LEU A 151 -27.04 -17.31 -0.37
N THR A 152 -26.25 -16.34 0.11
CA THR A 152 -26.78 -15.21 0.89
C THR A 152 -27.76 -14.41 0.05
N GLY A 153 -27.44 -14.18 -1.23
CA GLY A 153 -28.32 -13.46 -2.14
C GLY A 153 -29.65 -14.18 -2.41
N ILE A 154 -29.59 -15.49 -2.66
CA ILE A 154 -30.78 -16.32 -2.85
C ILE A 154 -31.60 -16.41 -1.56
N CYS A 155 -30.95 -16.50 -0.40
CA CYS A 155 -31.59 -16.52 0.91
C CYS A 155 -32.40 -15.25 1.12
N TYR A 156 -31.85 -14.07 0.81
CA TYR A 156 -32.55 -12.81 0.99
C TYR A 156 -33.78 -12.68 0.07
N ILE A 157 -33.67 -13.11 -1.19
CA ILE A 157 -34.84 -13.16 -2.09
C ILE A 157 -35.92 -14.10 -1.53
N ASN A 158 -35.51 -15.25 -0.98
CA ASN A 158 -36.44 -16.23 -0.40
C ASN A 158 -37.03 -15.79 0.94
N ALA A 159 -36.37 -14.92 1.72
CA ALA A 159 -36.92 -14.41 2.97
C ALA A 159 -38.31 -13.77 2.74
N SER A 160 -38.46 -13.06 1.61
CA SER A 160 -39.72 -12.47 1.17
C SER A 160 -40.78 -13.50 0.78
N LEU A 161 -40.40 -14.62 0.16
CA LEU A 161 -41.35 -15.71 -0.16
C LEU A 161 -41.74 -16.50 1.10
N SER A 162 -40.82 -16.65 2.04
CA SER A 162 -41.05 -17.31 3.32
C SER A 162 -42.12 -16.56 4.13
N ALA A 163 -42.02 -15.23 4.17
CA ALA A 163 -43.02 -14.35 4.79
C ALA A 163 -44.41 -14.44 4.12
N LYS A 164 -44.46 -14.80 2.83
CA LYS A 164 -45.71 -15.03 2.07
C LYS A 164 -46.23 -16.48 2.16
N TYR A 165 -45.61 -17.30 3.01
CA TYR A 165 -45.97 -18.69 3.30
C TYR A 165 -46.13 -19.56 2.04
N ALA A 166 -45.30 -19.33 1.00
CA ALA A 166 -45.19 -20.24 -0.13
C ALA A 166 -44.47 -21.52 0.34
N PRO A 167 -45.12 -22.71 0.36
CA PRO A 167 -44.54 -23.90 0.96
C PRO A 167 -43.15 -24.24 0.40
N PHE A 168 -42.99 -24.07 -0.92
CA PHE A 168 -41.74 -24.29 -1.63
C PHE A 168 -40.65 -23.25 -1.28
N GLY A 169 -41.01 -21.97 -1.23
CA GLY A 169 -40.07 -20.88 -0.94
C GLY A 169 -39.55 -20.92 0.50
N ARG A 170 -40.41 -21.32 1.45
CA ARG A 170 -40.06 -21.46 2.86
C ARG A 170 -39.03 -22.57 3.11
N GLN A 171 -39.21 -23.73 2.51
CA GLN A 171 -38.25 -24.83 2.69
C GLN A 171 -36.89 -24.53 2.07
N ILE A 172 -36.88 -23.84 0.92
CA ILE A 172 -35.63 -23.34 0.32
C ILE A 172 -34.98 -22.29 1.23
N PHE A 173 -35.76 -21.34 1.75
CA PHE A 173 -35.26 -20.34 2.69
C PHE A 173 -34.58 -21.01 3.88
N ASN A 174 -35.27 -21.92 4.57
CA ASN A 174 -34.76 -22.59 5.75
C ASN A 174 -33.49 -23.39 5.45
N GLY A 175 -33.50 -24.21 4.39
CA GLY A 175 -32.36 -25.03 4.01
C GLY A 175 -31.11 -24.18 3.73
N ILE A 176 -31.27 -23.06 3.02
CA ILE A 176 -30.16 -22.13 2.76
C ILE A 176 -29.77 -21.37 4.04
N PHE A 177 -30.73 -20.93 4.85
CA PHE A 177 -30.47 -20.18 6.07
C PHE A 177 -29.68 -21.00 7.09
N PHE A 178 -30.01 -22.29 7.27
CA PHE A 178 -29.27 -23.21 8.13
C PHE A 178 -27.84 -23.46 7.63
N ILE A 179 -27.62 -23.57 6.31
CA ILE A 179 -26.30 -23.90 5.79
C ILE A 179 -25.33 -22.70 5.76
N LEU A 180 -25.84 -21.47 5.69
CA LEU A 180 -25.05 -20.24 5.53
C LEU A 180 -23.91 -20.09 6.55
N PRO A 181 -24.13 -20.23 7.88
CA PRO A 181 -23.06 -20.13 8.86
C PRO A 181 -21.95 -21.18 8.67
N ALA A 182 -22.30 -22.40 8.23
CA ALA A 182 -21.32 -23.45 7.97
C ALA A 182 -20.47 -23.16 6.72
N VAL A 183 -21.09 -22.68 5.64
CA VAL A 183 -20.37 -22.25 4.43
C VAL A 183 -19.43 -21.09 4.75
N PHE A 184 -19.88 -20.15 5.58
CA PHE A 184 -19.06 -19.05 6.05
C PHE A 184 -17.81 -19.53 6.79
N LEU A 185 -17.98 -20.41 7.79
CA LEU A 185 -16.86 -20.94 8.57
C LEU A 185 -15.92 -21.79 7.70
N HIS A 186 -16.45 -22.47 6.68
CA HIS A 186 -15.67 -23.21 5.70
C HIS A 186 -14.79 -22.28 4.85
N PHE A 187 -15.31 -21.12 4.45
CA PHE A 187 -14.49 -20.08 3.80
C PHE A 187 -13.34 -19.63 4.71
N VAL A 188 -13.63 -19.30 5.98
CA VAL A 188 -12.60 -18.87 6.95
C VAL A 188 -11.54 -19.96 7.11
N TYR A 189 -11.94 -21.23 7.22
CA TYR A 189 -11.00 -22.34 7.31
C TYR A 189 -10.06 -22.40 6.10
N HIS A 190 -10.61 -22.42 4.88
CA HIS A 190 -9.78 -22.51 3.67
C HIS A 190 -8.88 -21.29 3.44
N TYR A 191 -9.33 -20.11 3.85
CA TYR A 191 -8.53 -18.89 3.80
C TYR A 191 -7.25 -19.04 4.63
N PHE A 192 -7.36 -19.52 5.88
CA PHE A 192 -6.22 -19.69 6.77
C PHE A 192 -5.44 -21.00 6.56
N GLU A 193 -6.07 -22.01 5.94
CA GLU A 193 -5.41 -23.28 5.56
C GLU A 193 -4.34 -23.05 4.51
N LYS A 194 -4.57 -22.13 3.57
CA LYS A 194 -3.60 -21.74 2.53
C LYS A 194 -2.25 -21.30 3.13
N GLU A 195 -2.31 -20.61 4.26
CA GLU A 195 -1.13 -20.09 4.97
C GLU A 195 -0.59 -21.05 6.04
N LYS A 196 -1.15 -22.27 6.15
CA LYS A 196 -0.85 -23.26 7.20
C LYS A 196 -1.02 -22.71 8.63
N LYS A 197 -1.87 -21.69 8.79
CA LYS A 197 -2.12 -20.97 10.06
C LYS A 197 -3.55 -21.19 10.52
N VAL A 198 -3.95 -22.42 10.78
CA VAL A 198 -5.32 -22.74 11.21
C VAL A 198 -5.35 -23.07 12.70
N TRP A 199 -6.28 -22.47 13.45
CA TRP A 199 -6.41 -22.64 14.91
C TRP A 199 -7.62 -23.48 15.34
N PHE A 200 -8.39 -23.98 14.38
CA PHE A 200 -9.53 -24.87 14.61
C PHE A 200 -9.54 -26.02 13.60
N ALA A 201 -10.05 -27.18 14.01
CA ALA A 201 -10.00 -28.38 13.19
C ALA A 201 -11.04 -28.37 12.06
N LYS A 202 -10.69 -28.97 10.92
CA LYS A 202 -11.63 -29.17 9.79
C LYS A 202 -12.90 -29.91 10.20
N LYS A 203 -12.78 -30.83 11.17
CA LYS A 203 -13.91 -31.58 11.75
C LYS A 203 -14.99 -30.65 12.30
N ILE A 204 -14.62 -29.51 12.90
CA ILE A 204 -15.59 -28.54 13.45
C ILE A 204 -16.47 -27.96 12.34
N VAL A 205 -15.89 -27.66 11.17
CA VAL A 205 -16.65 -27.18 10.01
C VAL A 205 -17.68 -28.22 9.56
N PHE A 206 -17.27 -29.49 9.41
CA PHE A 206 -18.17 -30.56 9.01
C PHE A 206 -19.22 -30.92 10.09
N SER A 207 -18.87 -30.86 11.36
CA SER A 207 -19.81 -30.99 12.46
C SER A 207 -20.88 -29.90 12.41
N LEU A 208 -20.51 -28.68 12.02
CA LEU A 208 -21.47 -27.57 11.87
C LEU A 208 -22.42 -27.82 10.69
N TYR A 209 -21.95 -28.36 9.56
CA TYR A 209 -22.85 -28.80 8.48
C TYR A 209 -23.81 -29.90 8.94
N GLY A 210 -23.30 -30.91 9.67
CA GLY A 210 -24.13 -32.01 10.20
C GLY A 210 -25.19 -31.54 11.19
N PHE A 211 -24.81 -30.63 12.11
CA PHE A 211 -25.74 -30.00 13.04
C PHE A 211 -26.84 -29.23 12.31
N ASN A 212 -26.48 -28.36 11.37
CA ASN A 212 -27.46 -27.58 10.61
C ASN A 212 -28.37 -28.45 9.73
N PHE A 213 -27.87 -29.55 9.18
CA PHE A 213 -28.70 -30.52 8.47
C PHE A 213 -29.69 -31.22 9.41
N LEU A 214 -29.26 -31.63 10.60
CA LEU A 214 -30.16 -32.19 11.61
C LEU A 214 -31.25 -31.19 12.01
N MET A 215 -30.88 -29.92 12.26
CA MET A 215 -31.85 -28.88 12.60
C MET A 215 -32.83 -28.59 11.45
N PHE A 216 -32.37 -28.69 10.20
CA PHE A 216 -33.27 -28.62 9.04
C PHE A 216 -34.27 -29.78 9.02
N VAL A 217 -33.84 -31.02 9.29
CA VAL A 217 -34.75 -32.18 9.39
C VAL A 217 -35.75 -32.00 10.54
N VAL A 218 -35.30 -31.53 11.70
CA VAL A 218 -36.19 -31.19 12.84
C VAL A 218 -37.19 -30.09 12.45
N SER A 219 -36.76 -29.09 11.67
CA SER A 219 -37.67 -28.05 11.18
C SER A 219 -38.76 -28.60 10.24
N LEU A 220 -38.44 -29.63 9.44
CA LEU A 220 -39.45 -30.32 8.62
C LEU A 220 -40.44 -31.11 9.48
N GLU A 221 -39.98 -31.74 10.56
CA GLU A 221 -40.85 -32.49 11.48
C GLU A 221 -41.72 -31.58 12.38
N SER A 222 -41.28 -30.34 12.62
CA SER A 222 -42.08 -29.33 13.35
C SER A 222 -43.39 -28.97 12.63
N LEU A 223 -43.49 -29.20 11.30
CA LEU A 223 -44.76 -29.14 10.57
C LEU A 223 -45.73 -30.26 10.95
N SER A 224 -45.21 -31.41 11.39
CA SER A 224 -45.99 -32.61 11.71
C SER A 224 -46.39 -32.65 13.19
N PHE A 225 -45.50 -32.24 14.10
CA PHE A 225 -45.74 -32.21 15.54
C PHE A 225 -45.89 -30.76 16.02
N ARG A 226 -47.15 -30.32 16.23
CA ARG A 226 -47.58 -28.95 16.60
C ARG A 226 -47.02 -28.38 17.93
N SER A 227 -46.03 -29.01 18.56
CA SER A 227 -45.50 -28.62 19.88
C SER A 227 -44.32 -27.65 19.83
N ILE A 228 -43.60 -27.53 18.71
CA ILE A 228 -42.41 -26.67 18.57
C ILE A 228 -42.59 -25.74 17.38
N SER A 229 -42.35 -24.44 17.57
CA SER A 229 -42.43 -23.45 16.48
C SER A 229 -41.21 -23.57 15.55
N GLU A 230 -41.46 -23.70 14.26
CA GLU A 230 -40.40 -23.73 13.23
C GLU A 230 -39.49 -22.50 13.28
N ALA A 231 -40.07 -21.32 13.56
CA ALA A 231 -39.33 -20.07 13.69
C ALA A 231 -38.37 -20.11 14.90
N GLU A 232 -38.79 -20.70 16.02
CA GLU A 232 -37.93 -20.85 17.20
C GLU A 232 -36.75 -21.78 16.90
N VAL A 233 -36.98 -22.88 16.17
CA VAL A 233 -35.91 -23.81 15.74
C VAL A 233 -34.90 -23.08 14.87
N LEU A 234 -35.38 -22.31 13.89
CA LEU A 234 -34.54 -21.55 12.96
C LEU A 234 -33.68 -20.50 13.68
N LEU A 235 -34.31 -19.66 14.50
CA LEU A 235 -33.68 -18.57 15.24
C LEU A 235 -32.69 -19.10 16.30
N THR A 236 -33.10 -20.09 17.09
CA THR A 236 -32.21 -20.73 18.08
C THR A 236 -30.97 -21.34 17.42
N THR A 237 -31.16 -22.00 16.27
CA THR A 237 -30.03 -22.59 15.53
C THR A 237 -29.09 -21.51 15.00
N PHE A 238 -29.62 -20.41 14.45
CA PHE A 238 -28.80 -19.30 13.99
C PHE A 238 -28.01 -18.67 15.13
N PHE A 239 -28.65 -18.42 16.27
CA PHE A 239 -28.01 -17.89 17.47
C PHE A 239 -26.85 -18.80 17.94
N ILE A 240 -27.06 -20.11 18.04
CA ILE A 240 -26.03 -21.09 18.40
C ILE A 240 -24.85 -21.04 17.42
N ASN A 241 -25.13 -21.05 16.10
CA ASN A 241 -24.09 -20.95 15.08
C ASN A 241 -23.27 -19.65 15.22
N MET A 242 -23.93 -18.52 15.48
CA MET A 242 -23.26 -17.24 15.66
C MET A 242 -22.36 -17.22 16.89
N VAL A 243 -22.81 -17.77 18.01
CA VAL A 243 -21.99 -17.91 19.23
C VAL A 243 -20.76 -18.77 18.95
N ILE A 244 -20.92 -19.91 18.27
CA ILE A 244 -19.79 -20.79 17.89
C ILE A 244 -18.79 -20.04 17.00
N ILE A 245 -19.26 -19.36 15.95
CA ILE A 245 -18.38 -18.63 15.02
C ILE A 245 -17.63 -17.52 15.74
N LEU A 246 -18.31 -16.71 16.56
CA LEU A 246 -17.68 -15.63 17.33
C LEU A 246 -16.68 -16.17 18.35
N ALA A 247 -16.98 -17.28 19.04
CA ALA A 247 -16.06 -17.93 19.96
C ALA A 247 -14.81 -18.46 19.24
N LEU A 248 -14.96 -19.07 18.07
CA LEU A 248 -13.84 -19.54 17.25
C LEU A 248 -12.97 -18.37 16.77
N LEU A 249 -13.57 -17.28 16.29
CA LEU A 249 -12.82 -16.09 15.88
C LEU A 249 -12.12 -15.39 17.05
N GLY A 250 -12.78 -15.34 18.22
CA GLY A 250 -12.18 -14.85 19.47
C GLY A 250 -10.97 -15.69 19.90
N LYS A 251 -11.07 -17.02 19.82
CA LYS A 251 -9.92 -17.93 20.02
C LYS A 251 -8.81 -17.66 19.01
N GLY A 252 -9.15 -17.41 17.75
CA GLY A 252 -8.17 -17.04 16.71
C GLY A 252 -7.44 -15.74 17.03
N PHE A 253 -8.14 -14.75 17.57
CA PHE A 253 -7.54 -13.48 18.00
C PHE A 253 -6.48 -13.67 19.10
N VAL A 254 -6.72 -14.60 20.02
CA VAL A 254 -5.74 -14.99 21.06
C VAL A 254 -4.59 -15.80 20.47
N TYR A 255 -4.89 -16.73 19.57
CA TYR A 255 -3.91 -17.60 18.91
C TYR A 255 -2.85 -16.79 18.13
N PHE A 256 -3.26 -15.72 17.43
CA PHE A 256 -2.37 -14.87 16.64
C PHE A 256 -1.78 -13.67 17.39
N LYS A 257 -1.63 -13.70 18.72
CA LYS A 257 -1.28 -12.52 19.54
C LYS A 257 -0.12 -11.66 19.00
N LYS A 258 0.89 -12.28 18.35
CA LYS A 258 2.08 -11.64 17.74
C LYS A 258 2.20 -11.82 16.22
N ASP A 259 1.17 -12.36 15.55
CA ASP A 259 1.19 -12.64 14.12
C ASP A 259 0.45 -11.55 13.32
N GLU A 260 0.95 -11.22 12.13
CA GLU A 260 0.33 -10.27 11.21
C GLU A 260 -1.13 -10.65 10.89
N GLN A 261 -1.45 -11.95 10.88
CA GLN A 261 -2.78 -12.49 10.62
C GLN A 261 -3.83 -12.15 11.69
N ARG A 262 -3.42 -11.65 12.87
CA ARG A 262 -4.35 -11.16 13.91
C ARG A 262 -5.24 -10.05 13.40
N HIS A 263 -4.72 -9.16 12.57
CA HIS A 263 -5.48 -8.05 12.00
C HIS A 263 -6.57 -8.54 11.05
N THR A 264 -6.28 -9.59 10.28
CA THR A 264 -7.26 -10.26 9.42
C THR A 264 -8.36 -10.89 10.25
N VAL A 265 -8.03 -11.68 11.28
CA VAL A 265 -9.03 -12.27 12.18
C VAL A 265 -9.86 -11.20 12.88
N LYS A 266 -9.24 -10.11 13.33
CA LYS A 266 -9.94 -8.94 13.88
C LYS A 266 -10.90 -8.30 12.87
N GLY A 267 -10.46 -8.14 11.63
CA GLY A 267 -11.29 -7.60 10.54
C GLY A 267 -12.51 -8.48 10.27
N VAL A 268 -12.32 -9.80 10.18
CA VAL A 268 -13.41 -10.78 9.99
C VAL A 268 -14.36 -10.78 11.20
N PHE A 269 -13.84 -10.76 12.43
CA PHE A 269 -14.65 -10.68 13.65
C PHE A 269 -15.53 -9.43 13.67
N PHE A 270 -14.95 -8.26 13.38
CA PHE A 270 -15.71 -7.01 13.31
C PHE A 270 -16.73 -7.01 12.17
N ALA A 271 -16.40 -7.59 11.02
CA ALA A 271 -17.31 -7.67 9.87
C ALA A 271 -18.60 -8.41 10.23
N ILE A 272 -18.46 -9.61 10.81
CA ILE A 272 -19.59 -10.43 11.23
C ILE A 272 -20.35 -9.78 12.38
N GLY A 273 -19.62 -9.28 13.39
CA GLY A 273 -20.24 -8.61 14.52
C GLY A 273 -21.09 -7.42 14.06
N LEU A 274 -20.55 -6.57 13.20
CA LEU A 274 -21.26 -5.41 12.69
C LEU A 274 -22.42 -5.79 11.75
N SER A 275 -22.26 -6.82 10.92
CA SER A 275 -23.30 -7.22 9.97
C SER A 275 -24.46 -7.96 10.63
N ALA A 276 -24.18 -8.79 11.64
CA ALA A 276 -25.19 -9.63 12.27
C ALA A 276 -25.77 -9.04 13.56
N ALA A 277 -25.08 -8.12 14.26
CA ALA A 277 -25.57 -7.56 15.51
C ALA A 277 -26.97 -6.92 15.40
N PRO A 278 -27.32 -6.15 14.35
CA PRO A 278 -28.66 -5.58 14.24
C PRO A 278 -29.76 -6.66 14.18
N PHE A 279 -29.53 -7.74 13.43
CA PHE A 279 -30.46 -8.88 13.37
C PHE A 279 -30.53 -9.63 14.70
N VAL A 280 -29.39 -9.93 15.31
CA VAL A 280 -29.35 -10.68 16.57
C VAL A 280 -30.00 -9.90 17.72
N LEU A 281 -29.67 -8.61 17.86
CA LEU A 281 -30.10 -7.79 19.00
C LEU A 281 -31.54 -7.29 18.91
N PHE A 282 -32.03 -6.96 17.70
CA PHE A 282 -33.35 -6.34 17.54
C PHE A 282 -34.43 -7.28 16.99
N TYR A 283 -34.05 -8.44 16.44
CA TYR A 283 -35.00 -9.42 15.91
C TYR A 283 -34.87 -10.78 16.59
N ASP A 284 -33.73 -11.46 16.43
CA ASP A 284 -33.51 -12.84 16.88
C ASP A 284 -33.72 -13.02 18.39
N LEU A 285 -32.93 -12.31 19.20
CA LEU A 285 -32.96 -12.44 20.67
C LEU A 285 -34.30 -11.95 21.27
N PRO A 286 -34.88 -10.82 20.85
CA PRO A 286 -36.21 -10.42 21.33
C PRO A 286 -37.31 -11.43 20.99
N VAL A 287 -37.30 -12.01 19.79
CA VAL A 287 -38.30 -13.03 19.42
C VAL A 287 -38.14 -14.29 20.29
N LEU A 288 -36.91 -14.73 20.55
CA LEU A 288 -36.66 -15.91 21.39
C LEU A 288 -37.03 -15.71 22.87
N ILE A 289 -36.84 -14.50 23.42
CA ILE A 289 -37.06 -14.22 24.85
C ILE A 289 -38.46 -13.69 25.13
N ILE A 290 -38.93 -12.75 24.32
CA ILE A 290 -40.16 -11.96 24.54
C ILE A 290 -41.30 -12.49 23.66
N GLY A 291 -41.00 -13.30 22.63
CA GLY A 291 -41.97 -13.74 21.63
C GLY A 291 -42.35 -12.64 20.62
N LYS A 292 -41.69 -11.48 20.67
CA LYS A 292 -41.93 -10.33 19.77
C LYS A 292 -40.63 -9.66 19.38
N TRP A 293 -40.53 -9.23 18.12
CA TRP A 293 -39.38 -8.48 17.61
C TRP A 293 -39.45 -6.99 18.00
N VAL A 294 -38.28 -6.34 18.10
CA VAL A 294 -38.18 -4.88 18.31
C VAL A 294 -38.13 -4.15 16.98
N LEU A 295 -37.42 -4.71 15.99
CA LEU A 295 -37.42 -4.25 14.60
C LEU A 295 -37.74 -5.42 13.66
N PRO A 296 -38.47 -5.18 12.55
CA PRO A 296 -38.75 -6.23 11.56
C PRO A 296 -37.47 -6.84 10.99
N ALA A 297 -37.54 -8.12 10.61
CA ALA A 297 -36.44 -8.83 9.97
C ALA A 297 -35.98 -8.15 8.67
N GLU A 298 -36.93 -7.60 7.91
CA GLU A 298 -36.70 -6.93 6.64
C GLU A 298 -35.71 -5.78 6.76
N LEU A 299 -35.77 -5.05 7.88
CA LEU A 299 -34.86 -3.94 8.17
C LEU A 299 -33.53 -4.43 8.70
N THR A 300 -33.56 -5.36 9.65
CA THR A 300 -32.33 -5.80 10.32
C THR A 300 -31.44 -6.64 9.41
N VAL A 301 -32.01 -7.37 8.44
CA VAL A 301 -31.23 -8.14 7.44
C VAL A 301 -30.46 -7.23 6.48
N THR A 302 -30.87 -5.97 6.28
CA THR A 302 -30.11 -5.04 5.40
C THR A 302 -28.69 -4.75 5.91
N SER A 303 -28.40 -4.93 7.21
CA SER A 303 -27.03 -4.81 7.73
C SER A 303 -26.08 -5.89 7.20
N PHE A 304 -26.60 -6.99 6.64
CA PHE A 304 -25.79 -8.02 6.01
C PHE A 304 -25.09 -7.54 4.72
N PHE A 305 -25.48 -6.40 4.13
CA PHE A 305 -24.74 -5.75 3.04
C PHE A 305 -23.30 -5.37 3.41
N VAL A 306 -23.04 -5.17 4.70
CA VAL A 306 -21.69 -4.89 5.22
C VAL A 306 -20.75 -6.04 4.92
N LEU A 307 -21.24 -7.29 5.01
CA LEU A 307 -20.40 -8.47 5.01
C LEU A 307 -19.75 -8.75 3.62
N PRO A 308 -20.48 -8.76 2.49
CA PRO A 308 -19.87 -8.83 1.15
C PRO A 308 -18.88 -7.68 0.89
N SER A 309 -19.20 -6.48 1.36
CA SER A 309 -18.37 -5.28 1.15
C SER A 309 -17.03 -5.36 1.89
N VAL A 310 -17.02 -5.87 3.12
CA VAL A 310 -15.77 -6.08 3.88
C VAL A 310 -14.93 -7.20 3.26
N PHE A 311 -15.54 -8.27 2.75
CA PHE A 311 -14.78 -9.31 2.05
C PHE A 311 -14.21 -8.86 0.71
N LEU A 312 -14.94 -8.03 -0.06
CA LEU A 312 -14.39 -7.34 -1.22
C LEU A 312 -13.15 -6.54 -0.85
N TYR A 313 -13.22 -5.77 0.24
CA TYR A 313 -12.10 -4.97 0.74
C TYR A 313 -10.90 -5.85 1.12
N LEU A 314 -11.11 -6.91 1.90
CA LEU A 314 -10.05 -7.83 2.34
C LEU A 314 -9.34 -8.50 1.15
N ILE A 315 -10.07 -8.78 0.06
CA ILE A 315 -9.55 -9.45 -1.12
C ILE A 315 -8.91 -8.47 -2.12
N CYS A 316 -9.50 -7.29 -2.35
CA CYS A 316 -8.98 -6.28 -3.27
C CYS A 316 -7.67 -5.66 -2.81
N THR A 317 -7.44 -5.60 -1.50
CA THR A 317 -6.24 -4.98 -0.96
C THR A 317 -5.01 -5.89 -1.00
N ASP A 318 -5.14 -7.11 -1.52
CA ASP A 318 -4.09 -8.16 -1.53
C ASP A 318 -3.47 -8.41 -0.14
N ARG A 319 -4.30 -8.25 0.90
CA ARG A 319 -3.91 -8.26 2.32
C ARG A 319 -4.06 -9.59 3.02
N LEU A 320 -3.81 -10.65 2.26
CA LEU A 320 -3.36 -11.92 2.80
C LEU A 320 -1.87 -11.90 3.18
N PHE A 321 -1.09 -10.90 2.73
CA PHE A 321 0.26 -10.61 3.22
C PHE A 321 0.54 -9.11 3.15
N ARG A 322 1.15 -8.53 4.19
CA ARG A 322 1.54 -7.12 4.33
C ARG A 322 0.40 -6.18 4.76
N LEU A 323 0.03 -6.31 6.02
CA LEU A 323 -0.76 -5.36 6.78
C LEU A 323 0.14 -4.38 7.53
N GLN A 324 0.42 -3.28 6.85
CA GLN A 324 0.57 -1.97 7.47
C GLN A 324 0.23 -0.91 6.41
N PHE A 325 -1.07 -0.61 6.16
CA PHE A 325 -1.54 0.79 5.98
C PHE A 325 -3.04 1.12 5.71
N SER A 326 -3.95 0.25 5.26
CA SER A 326 -5.36 0.71 4.94
C SER A 326 -6.51 0.16 5.78
N ILE A 327 -6.30 -0.70 6.80
CA ILE A 327 -7.42 -1.05 7.71
C ILE A 327 -7.99 0.22 8.35
N ASN A 328 -7.14 1.20 8.63
CA ASN A 328 -7.59 2.49 9.12
C ASN A 328 -8.45 3.23 8.10
N HIS A 329 -8.20 3.15 6.79
CA HIS A 329 -8.94 3.95 5.80
C HIS A 329 -10.37 3.46 5.58
N PHE A 330 -10.61 2.15 5.48
CA PHE A 330 -11.99 1.66 5.36
C PHE A 330 -12.80 1.93 6.63
N VAL A 331 -12.23 1.61 7.80
CA VAL A 331 -12.87 1.89 9.10
C VAL A 331 -13.06 3.40 9.28
N TYR A 332 -12.09 4.21 8.88
CA TYR A 332 -12.17 5.67 8.89
C TYR A 332 -13.26 6.18 7.95
N TYR A 333 -13.36 5.71 6.70
CA TYR A 333 -14.41 6.14 5.77
C TYR A 333 -15.79 5.63 6.18
N ALA A 334 -15.89 4.45 6.78
CA ALA A 334 -17.12 3.98 7.41
C ALA A 334 -17.52 4.91 8.58
N LEU A 335 -16.61 5.20 9.52
CA LEU A 335 -16.86 6.15 10.60
C LEU A 335 -17.20 7.56 10.09
N LEU A 336 -16.49 8.04 9.06
CA LEU A 336 -16.71 9.34 8.42
C LEU A 336 -18.06 9.38 7.69
N SER A 337 -18.55 8.26 7.19
CA SER A 337 -19.84 8.16 6.48
C SER A 337 -21.04 8.17 7.43
N LEU A 338 -20.86 7.87 8.72
CA LEU A 338 -21.96 7.86 9.71
C LEU A 338 -22.58 9.24 9.86
N PHE A 339 -21.76 10.27 10.04
CA PHE A 339 -22.26 11.63 10.30
C PHE A 339 -23.03 12.23 9.11
N PRO A 340 -22.52 12.20 7.85
CA PRO A 340 -23.27 12.64 6.68
C PRO A 340 -24.52 11.81 6.43
N ALA A 341 -24.46 10.48 6.59
CA ALA A 341 -25.63 9.63 6.43
C ALA A 341 -26.71 9.96 7.47
N PHE A 342 -26.31 10.17 8.73
CA PHE A 342 -27.21 10.56 9.81
C PHE A 342 -27.81 11.96 9.56
N LEU A 343 -26.99 12.93 9.18
CA LEU A 343 -27.41 14.31 8.92
C LEU A 343 -28.43 14.39 7.78
N VAL A 344 -28.16 13.74 6.66
CA VAL A 344 -29.08 13.74 5.50
C VAL A 344 -30.39 13.03 5.86
N THR A 345 -30.32 11.92 6.60
CA THR A 345 -31.50 11.21 7.08
C THR A 345 -32.33 12.07 8.06
N LEU A 346 -31.66 12.79 8.97
CA LEU A 346 -32.31 13.68 9.93
C LEU A 346 -32.99 14.87 9.23
N LEU A 347 -32.33 15.46 8.22
CA LEU A 347 -32.91 16.53 7.41
C LEU A 347 -34.12 16.03 6.63
N TYR A 348 -34.03 14.84 6.03
CA TYR A 348 -35.15 14.21 5.34
C TYR A 348 -36.34 14.00 6.28
N ALA A 349 -36.10 13.45 7.49
CA ALA A 349 -37.12 13.26 8.52
C ALA A 349 -37.80 14.58 8.95
N LYS A 350 -37.06 15.70 8.95
CA LYS A 350 -37.56 17.00 9.38
C LYS A 350 -38.40 17.71 8.31
N PHE A 351 -38.05 17.56 7.02
CA PHE A 351 -38.66 18.32 5.92
C PHE A 351 -39.74 17.55 5.15
N VAL A 352 -39.76 16.22 5.20
CA VAL A 352 -40.75 15.40 4.49
C VAL A 352 -41.78 14.89 5.50
N HIS A 353 -42.95 15.53 5.54
CA HIS A 353 -43.98 15.25 6.55
C HIS A 353 -44.61 13.85 6.49
N GLU A 354 -44.51 13.15 5.35
CA GLU A 354 -44.97 11.75 5.20
C GLU A 354 -43.91 10.71 5.62
N ALA A 355 -42.63 11.09 5.72
CA ALA A 355 -41.52 10.17 6.00
C ALA A 355 -41.26 9.98 7.50
N ARG A 356 -42.30 9.67 8.28
CA ARG A 356 -42.19 9.49 9.74
C ARG A 356 -41.95 8.05 10.18
N ARG A 357 -41.96 7.10 9.25
CA ARG A 357 -41.71 5.70 9.58
C ARG A 357 -40.23 5.48 9.86
N PHE A 358 -39.94 5.03 11.07
CA PHE A 358 -38.58 4.70 11.52
C PHE A 358 -37.87 3.75 10.54
N ALA A 359 -38.63 2.84 9.92
CA ALA A 359 -38.19 1.93 8.87
C ALA A 359 -37.60 2.64 7.65
N GLU A 360 -38.31 3.61 7.09
CA GLU A 360 -37.89 4.37 5.90
C GLU A 360 -36.66 5.22 6.20
N LEU A 361 -36.61 5.82 7.38
CA LEU A 361 -35.45 6.59 7.83
C LEU A 361 -34.22 5.69 8.01
N THR A 362 -34.40 4.50 8.57
CA THR A 362 -33.32 3.51 8.73
C THR A 362 -32.81 3.04 7.37
N LEU A 363 -33.70 2.79 6.41
CA LEU A 363 -33.33 2.38 5.07
C LEU A 363 -32.58 3.49 4.33
N LEU A 364 -33.09 4.73 4.37
CA LEU A 364 -32.44 5.89 3.78
C LEU A 364 -31.05 6.10 4.38
N PHE A 365 -30.92 5.97 5.69
CA PHE A 365 -29.64 6.04 6.39
C PHE A 365 -28.66 5.00 5.86
N LEU A 366 -29.05 3.73 5.78
CA LEU A 366 -28.19 2.65 5.31
C LEU A 366 -27.80 2.81 3.84
N LEU A 367 -28.73 3.23 2.98
CA LEU A 367 -28.47 3.48 1.57
C LEU A 367 -27.41 4.58 1.40
N ILE A 368 -27.61 5.73 2.06
CA ILE A 368 -26.69 6.86 2.03
C ILE A 368 -25.35 6.46 2.64
N TYR A 369 -25.36 5.68 3.72
CA TYR A 369 -24.16 5.20 4.39
C TYR A 369 -23.29 4.32 3.47
N VAL A 370 -23.90 3.35 2.78
CA VAL A 370 -23.18 2.49 1.82
C VAL A 370 -22.68 3.28 0.62
N ILE A 371 -23.50 4.19 0.06
CA ILE A 371 -23.10 5.07 -1.04
C ILE A 371 -21.92 5.94 -0.63
N ASN A 372 -21.94 6.54 0.56
CA ASN A 372 -20.85 7.38 1.06
C ASN A 372 -19.56 6.57 1.25
N ILE A 373 -19.64 5.35 1.80
CA ILE A 373 -18.47 4.46 1.90
C ILE A 373 -17.91 4.18 0.51
N LEU A 374 -18.75 3.84 -0.46
CA LEU A 374 -18.32 3.55 -1.83
C LEU A 374 -17.69 4.77 -2.50
N VAL A 375 -18.28 5.96 -2.35
CA VAL A 375 -17.76 7.22 -2.90
C VAL A 375 -16.43 7.59 -2.26
N LEU A 376 -16.32 7.55 -0.93
CA LEU A 376 -15.07 7.89 -0.22
C LEU A 376 -13.97 6.86 -0.46
N TYR A 377 -14.33 5.58 -0.61
CA TYR A 377 -13.37 4.53 -0.91
C TYR A 377 -12.90 4.61 -2.37
N SER A 378 -13.82 4.84 -3.31
CA SER A 378 -13.50 5.05 -4.73
C SER A 378 -12.84 6.41 -4.99
N LYS A 379 -12.94 7.37 -4.07
CA LYS A 379 -12.25 8.67 -4.15
C LYS A 379 -10.77 8.49 -4.44
N GLY A 380 -10.07 7.54 -3.82
CA GLY A 380 -8.65 7.32 -4.09
C GLY A 380 -8.38 6.83 -5.53
N TYR A 381 -9.29 6.03 -6.09
CA TYR A 381 -9.21 5.55 -7.47
C TYR A 381 -9.57 6.65 -8.48
N PHE A 382 -10.64 7.40 -8.20
CA PHE A 382 -11.04 8.56 -8.97
C PHE A 382 -9.99 9.65 -8.89
N ASP A 383 -9.47 10.00 -7.72
CA ASP A 383 -8.36 10.94 -7.56
C ASP A 383 -7.13 10.48 -8.31
N ARG A 384 -6.83 9.17 -8.39
CA ARG A 384 -5.68 8.68 -9.18
C ARG A 384 -5.94 8.79 -10.68
N THR A 385 -7.14 8.44 -11.15
CA THR A 385 -7.55 8.43 -12.57
C THR A 385 -7.85 9.85 -13.09
N LEU A 386 -8.43 10.69 -12.26
CA LEU A 386 -8.68 12.10 -12.49
C LEU A 386 -7.40 12.90 -12.24
N ARG A 387 -6.50 12.56 -11.30
CA ARG A 387 -5.17 13.20 -11.23
C ARG A 387 -4.37 12.95 -12.49
N THR A 388 -4.39 11.74 -13.04
CA THR A 388 -3.70 11.49 -14.31
C THR A 388 -4.33 12.22 -15.49
N LYS A 389 -5.56 12.75 -15.37
CA LYS A 389 -6.21 13.61 -16.38
C LYS A 389 -6.23 15.12 -16.05
N LEU A 390 -6.19 15.52 -14.78
CA LEU A 390 -6.35 16.89 -14.25
C LEU A 390 -5.06 17.45 -13.61
N TYR A 391 -4.15 16.58 -13.16
CA TYR A 391 -2.90 16.90 -12.44
C TYR A 391 -1.70 16.13 -13.05
N VAL A 392 -1.56 16.20 -14.37
CA VAL A 392 -0.52 15.51 -15.17
C VAL A 392 0.93 15.87 -14.78
N GLN A 393 1.18 16.93 -14.01
CA GLN A 393 2.52 17.52 -13.91
C GLN A 393 3.47 16.95 -12.84
N LYS A 394 3.00 16.23 -11.80
CA LYS A 394 3.88 15.98 -10.63
C LYS A 394 4.80 14.75 -10.73
N ASN A 395 4.43 13.72 -11.51
CA ASN A 395 5.27 12.52 -11.68
C ASN A 395 6.37 12.69 -12.75
N PHE A 396 6.23 13.67 -13.65
CA PHE A 396 7.15 13.83 -14.78
C PHE A 396 8.58 14.22 -14.35
N TYR A 397 8.71 15.08 -13.33
CA TYR A 397 10.02 15.55 -12.86
C TYR A 397 10.84 14.45 -12.19
N GLN A 398 10.20 13.55 -11.44
CA GLN A 398 10.90 12.42 -10.79
C GLN A 398 11.34 11.38 -11.82
N GLU A 399 10.48 11.04 -12.77
CA GLU A 399 10.84 10.15 -13.88
C GLU A 399 11.94 10.76 -14.77
N SER A 400 11.89 12.07 -14.99
CA SER A 400 12.92 12.83 -15.70
C SER A 400 14.28 12.78 -15.00
N ILE A 401 14.33 13.00 -13.68
CA ILE A 401 15.58 12.91 -12.90
C ILE A 401 16.20 11.51 -13.00
N TYR A 402 15.38 10.46 -12.92
CA TYR A 402 15.89 9.09 -13.07
C TYR A 402 16.41 8.82 -14.49
N ARG A 403 15.64 9.23 -15.51
CA ARG A 403 15.99 9.05 -16.92
C ARG A 403 17.28 9.78 -17.29
N ILE A 404 17.45 11.03 -16.85
CA ILE A 404 18.68 11.79 -17.14
C ILE A 404 19.87 11.23 -16.36
N GLY A 405 19.69 10.78 -15.13
CA GLY A 405 20.74 10.08 -14.37
C GLY A 405 21.29 8.87 -15.12
N GLU A 406 20.41 8.02 -15.66
CA GLU A 406 20.80 6.87 -16.49
C GLU A 406 21.40 7.27 -17.85
N ALA A 407 20.92 8.35 -18.45
CA ALA A 407 21.45 8.84 -19.72
C ALA A 407 22.86 9.44 -19.56
N LEU A 408 23.13 10.18 -18.48
CA LEU A 408 24.42 10.79 -18.19
C LEU A 408 25.53 9.75 -17.98
N LYS A 409 25.21 8.59 -17.38
CA LYS A 409 26.16 7.47 -17.21
C LYS A 409 26.75 6.96 -18.53
N LYS A 410 26.05 7.16 -19.66
CA LYS A 410 26.44 6.61 -20.98
C LYS A 410 27.23 7.59 -21.85
N GLN A 411 27.28 8.87 -21.47
CA GLN A 411 27.93 9.89 -22.29
C GLN A 411 29.45 9.82 -22.17
N ARG A 412 30.15 10.18 -23.24
CA ARG A 412 31.61 10.06 -23.35
C ARG A 412 32.34 11.39 -23.43
N ASN A 413 31.63 12.47 -23.74
CA ASN A 413 32.20 13.81 -23.84
C ASN A 413 31.23 14.88 -23.32
N MET A 414 31.77 16.07 -23.08
CA MET A 414 31.01 17.22 -22.58
C MET A 414 29.87 17.65 -23.52
N GLN A 415 30.06 17.57 -24.84
CA GLN A 415 29.03 17.95 -25.82
C GLN A 415 27.79 17.05 -25.74
N GLU A 416 27.99 15.74 -25.59
CA GLU A 416 26.93 14.76 -25.42
C GLU A 416 26.12 14.98 -24.14
N VAL A 417 26.79 15.35 -23.03
CA VAL A 417 26.11 15.73 -21.78
C VAL A 417 25.26 16.98 -21.97
N ILE A 418 25.80 17.99 -22.66
CA ILE A 418 25.08 19.22 -22.98
C ILE A 418 23.84 18.94 -23.85
N GLN A 419 23.98 18.11 -24.88
CA GLN A 419 22.87 17.72 -25.76
C GLN A 419 21.78 16.92 -25.01
N CYS A 420 22.19 16.02 -24.13
CA CYS A 420 21.29 15.25 -23.28
C CYS A 420 20.48 16.18 -22.36
N LEU A 421 21.16 17.14 -21.73
CA LEU A 421 20.52 18.14 -20.87
C LEU A 421 19.58 19.05 -21.68
N GLU A 422 19.98 19.49 -22.88
CA GLU A 422 19.13 20.28 -23.78
C GLU A 422 17.85 19.53 -24.14
N LYS A 423 17.96 18.26 -24.52
CA LYS A 423 16.83 17.43 -24.90
C LYS A 423 15.84 17.29 -23.73
N GLU A 424 16.33 16.95 -22.55
CA GLU A 424 15.47 16.75 -21.38
C GLU A 424 14.79 18.06 -20.97
N VAL A 425 15.50 19.19 -21.02
CA VAL A 425 14.94 20.52 -20.72
C VAL A 425 13.86 20.93 -21.73
N ARG A 426 14.02 20.61 -23.01
CA ARG A 426 12.98 20.86 -24.04
C ARG A 426 11.77 19.92 -23.93
N GLU A 427 11.97 18.68 -23.50
CA GLU A 427 10.88 17.71 -23.32
C GLU A 427 10.04 18.00 -22.06
N VAL A 428 10.66 18.54 -21.01
CA VAL A 428 10.03 18.77 -19.70
C VAL A 428 9.49 20.18 -19.54
N LEU A 429 10.19 21.20 -20.06
CA LEU A 429 9.77 22.59 -19.96
C LEU A 429 9.25 23.12 -21.29
N ASP A 430 8.24 23.97 -21.22
CA ASP A 430 7.63 24.58 -22.39
C ASP A 430 8.43 25.81 -22.85
N ILE A 431 9.55 25.55 -23.53
CA ILE A 431 10.52 26.54 -23.98
C ILE A 431 10.59 26.66 -25.51
N GLU A 432 10.84 27.86 -26.00
CA GLU A 432 10.91 28.20 -27.43
C GLU A 432 12.35 28.00 -27.95
N ASN A 433 13.32 28.55 -27.22
CA ASN A 433 14.74 28.47 -27.54
C ASN A 433 15.53 28.08 -26.29
N LEU A 434 16.60 27.31 -26.49
CA LEU A 434 17.58 26.95 -25.48
C LEU A 434 18.96 27.03 -26.12
N ALA A 435 19.94 27.55 -25.39
CA ALA A 435 21.32 27.60 -25.82
C ALA A 435 22.25 27.52 -24.61
N PHE A 436 23.41 26.90 -24.81
CA PHE A 436 24.51 26.93 -23.87
C PHE A 436 25.51 27.99 -24.30
N VAL A 437 25.89 28.86 -23.37
CA VAL A 437 26.82 29.96 -23.63
C VAL A 437 28.01 29.82 -22.72
N GLN A 438 29.20 29.68 -23.32
CA GLN A 438 30.46 29.90 -22.64
C GLN A 438 30.75 31.39 -22.67
N LEU A 439 30.70 32.04 -21.51
CA LEU A 439 31.04 33.45 -21.39
C LEU A 439 32.57 33.60 -21.44
N ALA A 440 33.13 33.78 -22.63
CA ALA A 440 34.44 34.40 -22.77
C ALA A 440 34.31 35.90 -22.46
N VAL A 441 35.27 36.46 -21.73
CA VAL A 441 35.27 37.83 -21.15
C VAL A 441 35.01 38.95 -22.20
N GLN A 442 35.04 38.66 -23.50
CA GLN A 442 34.96 39.65 -24.58
C GLN A 442 33.74 39.57 -25.51
N ASN A 443 32.85 38.57 -25.43
CA ASN A 443 31.74 38.43 -26.39
C ASN A 443 30.36 38.28 -25.72
N ARG A 444 29.66 39.41 -25.52
CA ARG A 444 28.33 39.50 -24.86
C ARG A 444 27.14 39.48 -25.84
N GLN A 445 27.29 38.89 -27.02
CA GLN A 445 26.19 38.77 -27.98
C GLN A 445 25.14 37.75 -27.51
N ALA A 446 23.87 38.01 -27.85
CA ALA A 446 22.78 37.11 -27.50
C ALA A 446 22.88 35.79 -28.28
N PRO A 447 22.71 34.64 -27.64
CA PRO A 447 22.90 33.32 -28.27
C PRO A 447 21.79 32.93 -29.26
N PHE A 448 20.68 33.67 -29.29
CA PHE A 448 19.56 33.52 -30.22
C PHE A 448 18.85 34.86 -30.39
N HIS A 449 18.01 35.01 -31.43
CA HIS A 449 17.28 36.24 -31.71
C HIS A 449 16.35 36.60 -30.53
N CYS A 450 16.76 37.58 -29.74
CA CYS A 450 16.00 38.11 -28.61
C CYS A 450 16.19 39.62 -28.49
N ASP A 451 15.27 40.29 -27.80
CA ASP A 451 15.34 41.74 -27.58
C ASP A 451 16.59 42.08 -26.74
N GLU A 452 17.50 42.89 -27.32
CA GLU A 452 18.73 43.35 -26.66
C GLU A 452 18.46 43.96 -25.28
N LYS A 453 17.30 44.61 -25.08
CA LYS A 453 16.93 45.19 -23.79
C LYS A 453 16.60 44.13 -22.74
N GLU A 454 15.98 43.02 -23.11
CA GLU A 454 15.70 41.90 -22.19
C GLU A 454 16.97 41.11 -21.86
N TRP A 455 17.85 40.93 -22.86
CA TRP A 455 19.15 40.31 -22.72
C TRP A 455 20.07 41.09 -21.76
N MET A 456 20.23 42.39 -21.98
CA MET A 456 21.05 43.26 -21.13
C MET A 456 20.53 43.33 -19.68
N LYS A 457 19.21 43.27 -19.47
CA LYS A 457 18.62 43.18 -18.12
C LYS A 457 18.93 41.87 -17.41
N LEU A 458 19.03 40.76 -18.14
CA LEU A 458 19.38 39.45 -17.58
C LEU A 458 20.87 39.43 -17.17
N ILE A 459 21.76 39.89 -18.04
CA ILE A 459 23.21 40.00 -17.76
C ILE A 459 23.48 40.91 -16.56
N LYS A 460 22.84 42.08 -16.50
CA LYS A 460 23.02 43.01 -15.37
C LYS A 460 22.58 42.42 -14.02
N LYS A 461 21.58 41.52 -14.01
CA LYS A 461 21.19 40.78 -12.81
C LYS A 461 22.18 39.67 -12.44
N MET A 462 22.83 39.06 -13.42
CA MET A 462 23.88 38.06 -13.23
C MET A 462 25.15 38.68 -12.63
N ASP A 463 25.61 39.82 -13.17
CA ASP A 463 26.85 40.50 -12.72
C ASP A 463 26.78 40.94 -11.23
N GLY A 464 25.58 41.02 -10.65
CA GLY A 464 25.35 41.41 -9.25
C GLY A 464 25.09 40.28 -8.25
N GLN A 465 25.19 39.01 -8.64
CA GLN A 465 24.91 37.87 -7.75
C GLN A 465 26.05 36.83 -7.74
N PRO A 466 26.31 36.16 -6.60
CA PRO A 466 27.22 35.02 -6.56
C PRO A 466 26.63 33.88 -7.41
N LEU A 467 27.40 33.44 -8.40
CA LEU A 467 27.10 32.33 -9.32
C LEU A 467 27.33 31.00 -8.61
N SER A 468 26.24 30.35 -8.18
CA SER A 468 26.27 29.00 -7.62
C SER A 468 25.58 28.03 -8.59
N ILE A 469 26.08 26.79 -8.68
CA ILE A 469 25.57 25.77 -9.60
C ILE A 469 24.07 25.56 -9.38
N GLY A 470 23.30 25.49 -10.48
CA GLY A 470 21.85 25.27 -10.46
C GLY A 470 21.02 26.51 -10.10
N LYS A 471 21.65 27.62 -9.68
CA LYS A 471 20.94 28.87 -9.38
C LYS A 471 20.40 29.49 -10.66
N MET A 472 19.09 29.70 -10.68
CA MET A 472 18.37 30.25 -11.82
C MET A 472 18.06 31.73 -11.62
N ILE A 473 18.34 32.52 -12.65
CA ILE A 473 17.94 33.92 -12.77
C ILE A 473 16.92 34.02 -13.90
N GLU A 474 15.75 34.58 -13.62
CA GLU A 474 14.69 34.73 -14.62
C GLU A 474 14.19 36.18 -14.75
N ASN A 475 13.80 36.51 -15.97
CA ASN A 475 12.99 37.67 -16.35
C ASN A 475 11.64 37.17 -16.89
N LYS A 476 10.79 38.07 -17.44
CA LYS A 476 9.45 37.71 -17.93
C LYS A 476 9.49 36.58 -18.98
N ARG A 477 10.42 36.63 -19.94
CA ARG A 477 10.54 35.65 -21.03
C ARG A 477 11.85 34.88 -21.08
N LEU A 478 12.90 35.36 -20.44
CA LEU A 478 14.23 34.73 -20.44
C LEU A 478 14.57 34.14 -19.08
N PHE A 479 15.32 33.05 -19.08
CA PHE A 479 15.97 32.51 -17.90
C PHE A 479 17.41 32.10 -18.20
N ALA A 480 18.26 32.17 -17.19
CA ALA A 480 19.63 31.66 -17.20
C ALA A 480 19.85 30.80 -15.96
N VAL A 481 20.54 29.67 -16.12
CA VAL A 481 21.00 28.81 -15.04
C VAL A 481 22.50 28.65 -15.15
N PHE A 482 23.20 28.83 -14.04
CA PHE A 482 24.63 28.57 -13.97
C PHE A 482 24.90 27.07 -13.89
N VAL A 483 25.56 26.52 -14.92
CA VAL A 483 25.89 25.10 -14.98
C VAL A 483 27.16 24.84 -14.20
N GLY A 484 28.21 25.63 -14.42
CA GLY A 484 29.49 25.49 -13.73
C GLY A 484 30.60 26.26 -14.45
N SER A 485 31.80 26.26 -13.89
CA SER A 485 32.99 26.82 -14.52
C SER A 485 33.90 25.71 -15.01
N PHE A 486 34.08 25.59 -16.32
CA PHE A 486 34.88 24.54 -16.94
C PHE A 486 36.05 25.19 -17.68
N ARG A 487 37.29 24.76 -17.41
CA ARG A 487 38.52 25.35 -17.97
C ARG A 487 38.54 26.89 -17.84
N GLN A 488 38.22 27.39 -16.64
CA GLN A 488 38.13 28.82 -16.30
C GLN A 488 37.07 29.63 -17.08
N SER A 489 36.19 28.98 -17.84
CA SER A 489 35.10 29.62 -18.57
C SER A 489 33.74 29.25 -17.98
N PRO A 490 32.93 30.22 -17.51
CA PRO A 490 31.60 29.95 -16.98
C PRO A 490 30.64 29.49 -18.09
N LEU A 491 29.98 28.37 -17.86
CA LEU A 491 28.96 27.80 -18.74
C LEU A 491 27.57 28.11 -18.19
N LEU A 492 26.75 28.74 -19.02
CA LEU A 492 25.38 29.09 -18.72
C LEU A 492 24.41 28.38 -19.64
N LEU A 493 23.32 27.90 -19.06
CA LEU A 493 22.14 27.46 -19.80
C LEU A 493 21.16 28.62 -19.91
N ILE A 494 20.85 29.06 -21.11
CA ILE A 494 20.00 30.22 -21.37
C ILE A 494 18.82 29.79 -22.22
N GLY A 495 17.61 30.13 -21.79
CA GLY A 495 16.40 29.76 -22.52
C GLY A 495 15.37 30.87 -22.59
N LYS A 496 14.53 30.78 -23.62
CA LYS A 496 13.35 31.63 -23.85
C LYS A 496 12.09 30.80 -23.61
N LYS A 497 11.23 31.28 -22.71
CA LYS A 497 9.94 30.65 -22.37
C LYS A 497 8.91 30.92 -23.46
N LYS A 498 8.04 29.95 -23.77
CA LYS A 498 6.90 30.17 -24.68
C LYS A 498 5.88 31.15 -24.12
N HIS A 499 5.67 31.12 -22.81
CA HIS A 499 4.73 31.99 -22.10
C HIS A 499 5.45 32.85 -21.06
N PRO A 500 5.01 34.11 -20.83
CA PRO A 500 5.65 35.03 -19.90
C PRO A 500 5.26 34.76 -18.43
N ILE A 501 5.30 33.49 -18.03
CA ILE A 501 4.91 33.02 -16.68
C ILE A 501 6.19 32.65 -15.90
N PRO A 502 6.33 33.06 -14.63
CA PRO A 502 7.43 32.62 -13.77
C PRO A 502 7.41 31.10 -13.57
N PHE A 503 8.59 30.47 -13.49
CA PHE A 503 8.64 29.04 -13.17
C PHE A 503 8.12 28.77 -11.75
N ARG A 504 7.40 27.66 -11.56
CA ARG A 504 6.98 27.19 -10.23
C ARG A 504 8.19 26.67 -9.45
N ALA A 505 8.12 26.66 -8.11
CA ALA A 505 9.19 26.13 -7.25
C ALA A 505 9.65 24.72 -7.69
N GLU A 506 8.70 23.81 -7.96
CA GLU A 506 9.01 22.44 -8.41
C GLU A 506 9.79 22.39 -9.74
N GLN A 507 9.57 23.34 -10.66
CA GLN A 507 10.31 23.44 -11.92
C GLN A 507 11.73 23.97 -11.71
N LYS A 508 11.89 24.92 -10.78
CA LYS A 508 13.20 25.48 -10.41
C LYS A 508 14.06 24.43 -9.73
N ASP A 509 13.47 23.70 -8.78
CA ASP A 509 14.14 22.63 -8.05
C ASP A 509 14.58 21.52 -9.01
N TRP A 510 13.67 21.05 -9.86
CA TRP A 510 13.98 20.04 -10.87
C TRP A 510 15.11 20.48 -11.81
N LEU A 511 15.03 21.69 -12.37
CA LEU A 511 16.04 22.21 -13.29
C LEU A 511 17.41 22.36 -12.60
N SER A 512 17.42 22.83 -11.35
CA SER A 512 18.62 22.92 -10.53
C SER A 512 19.25 21.54 -10.31
N THR A 513 18.46 20.51 -10.01
CA THR A 513 18.94 19.14 -9.78
C THR A 513 19.58 18.54 -11.04
N ILE A 514 18.94 18.64 -12.20
CA ILE A 514 19.48 18.06 -13.43
C ILE A 514 20.74 18.80 -13.93
N VAL A 515 20.78 20.13 -13.73
CA VAL A 515 21.96 20.95 -14.04
C VAL A 515 23.12 20.59 -13.12
N TYR A 516 22.85 20.36 -11.84
CA TYR A 516 23.87 19.91 -10.88
C TYR A 516 24.47 18.56 -11.29
N TYR A 517 23.64 17.56 -11.65
CA TYR A 517 24.12 16.25 -12.12
C TYR A 517 24.95 16.37 -13.40
N ALA A 518 24.51 17.18 -14.36
CA ALA A 518 25.29 17.44 -15.57
C ALA A 518 26.63 18.12 -15.25
N SER A 519 26.66 19.10 -14.34
CA SER A 519 27.88 19.79 -13.95
C SER A 519 28.91 18.85 -13.34
N VAL A 520 28.51 18.05 -12.36
CA VAL A 520 29.38 17.06 -11.72
C VAL A 520 29.89 16.04 -12.74
N THR A 521 29.03 15.61 -13.67
CA THR A 521 29.42 14.68 -14.74
C THR A 521 30.49 15.29 -15.66
N ILE A 522 30.30 16.54 -16.10
CA ILE A 522 31.26 17.25 -16.97
C ILE A 522 32.59 17.47 -16.23
N GLU A 523 32.55 17.88 -14.97
CA GLU A 523 33.75 18.10 -14.17
C GLU A 523 34.57 16.81 -14.02
N ASN A 524 33.90 15.70 -13.71
CA ASN A 524 34.55 14.40 -13.62
C ASN A 524 35.13 13.95 -14.97
N MET A 525 34.43 14.19 -16.08
CA MET A 525 34.94 13.87 -17.42
C MET A 525 36.20 14.66 -17.76
N LEU A 526 36.22 15.96 -17.47
CA LEU A 526 37.40 16.80 -17.72
C LEU A 526 38.59 16.36 -16.86
N LYS A 527 38.36 16.04 -15.59
CA LYS A 527 39.42 15.48 -14.71
C LYS A 527 39.98 14.17 -15.25
N VAL A 528 39.13 13.29 -15.78
CA VAL A 528 39.56 12.04 -16.42
C VAL A 528 40.34 12.31 -17.71
N GLU A 529 39.90 13.26 -18.54
CA GLU A 529 40.61 13.64 -19.76
C GLU A 529 41.99 14.23 -19.46
N ASP A 530 42.09 15.11 -18.46
CA ASP A 530 43.35 15.71 -18.03
C ASP A 530 44.29 14.64 -17.45
N PHE A 531 43.76 13.70 -16.66
CA PHE A 531 44.52 12.55 -16.14
C PHE A 531 45.00 11.63 -17.28
N ILE A 532 44.18 11.37 -18.30
CA ILE A 532 44.59 10.58 -19.47
C ILE A 532 45.71 11.30 -20.24
N LYS A 533 45.64 12.62 -20.42
CA LYS A 533 46.69 13.40 -21.09
C LYS A 533 48.00 13.39 -20.29
N GLU A 534 47.92 13.51 -18.98
CA GLU A 534 49.07 13.41 -18.09
C GLU A 534 49.72 12.02 -18.20
N LEU A 535 48.91 10.96 -18.28
CA LEU A 535 49.38 9.60 -18.52
C LEU A 535 49.95 9.39 -19.93
N ASP A 536 49.38 10.01 -20.97
CA ASP A 536 49.93 9.95 -22.33
C ASP A 536 51.28 10.67 -22.42
N ASN A 537 51.47 11.78 -21.70
CA ASN A 537 52.78 12.41 -21.54
C ASN A 537 53.78 11.52 -20.78
N LEU A 538 53.30 10.69 -19.84
CA LEU A 538 54.12 9.68 -19.17
C LEU A 538 54.42 8.45 -20.06
N LYS A 539 53.55 8.12 -21.03
CA LYS A 539 53.76 7.02 -22.01
C LYS A 539 54.90 7.25 -22.98
N GLU A 540 55.20 8.50 -23.35
CA GLU A 540 56.40 8.78 -24.15
C GLU A 540 57.69 8.29 -23.45
N ARG A 541 57.63 8.00 -22.15
CA ARG A 541 58.74 7.47 -21.35
C ARG A 541 58.70 5.95 -21.10
N SER A 542 57.62 5.22 -21.42
CA SER A 542 57.57 3.75 -21.20
C SER A 542 56.52 3.02 -22.05
N HIS A 543 56.98 2.09 -22.89
CA HIS A 543 56.17 1.32 -23.83
C HIS A 543 55.46 0.11 -23.18
N SER A 544 54.17 0.22 -22.83
CA SER A 544 53.33 -0.99 -22.68
C SER A 544 51.83 -0.72 -22.90
N VAL A 545 51.33 -1.15 -24.06
CA VAL A 545 49.92 -1.01 -24.50
C VAL A 545 48.93 -1.80 -23.64
N TRP A 546 49.40 -2.86 -22.96
CA TRP A 546 48.59 -3.66 -22.04
C TRP A 546 48.23 -2.90 -20.76
N LEU A 547 49.17 -2.11 -20.21
CA LEU A 547 48.95 -1.27 -19.02
C LEU A 547 47.82 -0.26 -19.25
N THR A 548 47.78 0.33 -20.46
CA THR A 548 46.74 1.28 -20.86
C THR A 548 45.34 0.65 -20.87
N ARG A 549 45.21 -0.58 -21.38
CA ARG A 549 43.92 -1.29 -21.41
C ARG A 549 43.46 -1.68 -20.00
N LEU A 550 44.38 -2.09 -19.14
CA LEU A 550 44.09 -2.50 -17.77
C LEU A 550 43.68 -1.31 -16.90
N ILE A 551 44.36 -0.17 -17.05
CA ILE A 551 44.03 1.09 -16.38
C ILE A 551 42.68 1.64 -16.85
N PHE A 552 42.39 1.60 -18.16
CA PHE A 552 41.10 2.03 -18.70
C PHE A 552 39.94 1.16 -18.16
N GLN A 553 40.14 -0.15 -18.06
CA GLN A 553 39.16 -1.07 -17.47
C GLN A 553 38.97 -0.84 -15.96
N TRP A 554 40.06 -0.53 -15.24
CA TRP A 554 39.99 -0.14 -13.83
C TRP A 554 39.22 1.16 -13.63
N SER A 555 39.48 2.19 -14.45
CA SER A 555 38.76 3.47 -14.41
C SER A 555 37.26 3.32 -14.69
N GLU A 556 36.86 2.48 -15.65
CA GLU A 556 35.45 2.11 -15.88
C GLU A 556 34.82 1.41 -14.68
N LYS A 557 35.53 0.44 -14.10
CA LYS A 557 35.04 -0.34 -12.96
C LYS A 557 34.88 0.52 -11.71
N GLU A 558 35.83 1.42 -11.44
CA GLU A 558 35.78 2.36 -10.31
C GLU A 558 34.65 3.37 -10.49
N ARG A 559 34.49 3.95 -11.69
CA ARG A 559 33.39 4.85 -12.03
C ARG A 559 32.01 4.18 -11.90
N ARG A 560 31.90 2.90 -12.25
CA ARG A 560 30.68 2.11 -12.08
C ARG A 560 30.40 1.78 -10.62
N LYS A 561 31.43 1.45 -9.84
CA LYS A 561 31.35 1.17 -8.40
C LYS A 561 30.96 2.42 -7.61
N LEU A 562 31.59 3.55 -7.92
CA LEU A 562 31.25 4.89 -7.42
C LEU A 562 29.79 5.25 -7.65
N ALA A 563 29.28 5.00 -8.86
CA ALA A 563 27.90 5.29 -9.23
C ALA A 563 26.88 4.31 -8.61
N ILE A 564 27.33 3.19 -8.02
CA ILE A 564 26.48 2.19 -7.36
C ILE A 564 26.51 2.41 -5.84
N ASP A 565 27.69 2.58 -5.24
CA ASP A 565 27.86 2.77 -3.79
C ASP A 565 27.29 4.12 -3.32
N LEU A 566 27.43 5.18 -4.12
CA LEU A 566 26.83 6.49 -3.82
C LEU A 566 25.31 6.51 -4.09
N HIS A 567 24.82 5.64 -4.97
CA HIS A 567 23.43 5.62 -5.41
C HIS A 567 22.56 4.76 -4.48
N ASP A 568 22.98 3.55 -4.12
CA ASP A 568 22.07 2.59 -3.52
C ASP A 568 21.84 2.80 -2.01
N THR A 569 22.80 3.36 -1.27
CA THR A 569 22.62 3.65 0.16
C THR A 569 21.96 5.03 0.36
N ILE A 570 22.48 6.07 -0.29
CA ILE A 570 21.98 7.44 -0.11
C ILE A 570 20.58 7.63 -0.70
N LEU A 571 20.23 7.04 -1.86
CA LEU A 571 18.85 7.15 -2.35
C LEU A 571 17.85 6.42 -1.44
N GLN A 572 18.22 5.28 -0.86
CA GLN A 572 17.32 4.55 0.04
C GLN A 572 17.05 5.36 1.30
N ASP A 573 18.09 5.97 1.88
CA ASP A 573 17.94 6.79 3.07
C ASP A 573 17.15 8.08 2.77
N LEU A 574 17.40 8.73 1.63
CA LEU A 574 16.62 9.90 1.18
C LEU A 574 15.13 9.56 0.94
N ILE A 575 14.83 8.36 0.45
CA ILE A 575 13.44 7.88 0.29
C ILE A 575 12.78 7.69 1.65
N VAL A 576 13.49 7.15 2.64
CA VAL A 576 12.99 7.00 4.02
C VAL A 576 12.70 8.38 4.64
N LEU A 577 13.64 9.32 4.48
CA LEU A 577 13.54 10.68 4.99
C LEU A 577 12.36 11.45 4.37
N LYS A 578 12.19 11.34 3.04
CA LYS A 578 11.00 11.87 2.34
C LYS A 578 9.70 11.30 2.90
N ARG A 579 9.63 10.01 3.23
CA ARG A 579 8.43 9.39 3.80
C ARG A 579 8.15 9.86 5.22
N LYS A 580 9.19 10.14 6.03
CA LYS A 580 9.05 10.77 7.36
C LYS A 580 8.53 12.21 7.26
N VAL A 581 9.04 13.00 6.31
CA VAL A 581 8.52 14.36 6.06
C VAL A 581 7.09 14.33 5.53
N GLU A 582 6.75 13.39 4.65
CA GLU A 582 5.37 13.21 4.18
C GLU A 582 4.43 12.80 5.31
N SER A 583 4.84 11.91 6.22
CA SER A 583 4.01 11.50 7.34
C SER A 583 3.70 12.67 8.29
N LEU A 584 4.67 13.56 8.53
CA LEU A 584 4.48 14.79 9.30
C LEU A 584 3.39 15.72 8.73
N ARG A 585 3.21 15.75 7.40
CA ARG A 585 2.21 16.60 6.74
C ARG A 585 0.77 16.13 6.90
N PHE A 586 0.57 14.86 7.25
CA PHE A 586 -0.76 14.25 7.31
C PHE A 586 -1.15 13.78 8.72
N GLN A 587 -0.29 13.99 9.72
CA GLN A 587 -0.56 13.66 11.12
C GLN A 587 -1.01 14.91 11.90
N ASN A 588 -2.13 14.81 12.62
CA ASN A 588 -2.54 15.83 13.61
C ASN A 588 -1.76 15.63 14.90
N MET A 589 -0.59 16.27 15.01
CA MET A 589 0.31 16.20 16.16
C MET A 589 0.35 17.53 16.90
N ARG A 590 0.73 17.53 18.18
CA ARG A 590 0.97 18.78 18.93
C ARG A 590 2.26 19.43 18.41
N MET A 591 2.34 20.76 18.46
CA MET A 591 3.47 21.52 17.87
C MET A 591 4.84 21.09 18.42
N GLU A 592 4.90 20.73 19.69
CA GLU A 592 6.12 20.30 20.39
C GLU A 592 6.59 18.93 19.91
N GLU A 593 5.67 18.01 19.63
CA GLU A 593 5.99 16.69 19.05
C GLU A 593 6.43 16.83 17.59
N MET A 594 5.82 17.75 16.83
CA MET A 594 6.24 18.07 15.46
C MET A 594 7.64 18.67 15.44
N LYS A 595 7.93 19.61 16.36
CA LYS A 595 9.25 20.23 16.46
C LYS A 595 10.32 19.21 16.82
N LYS A 596 10.02 18.27 17.72
CA LYS A 596 10.93 17.17 18.05
C LYS A 596 11.21 16.27 16.84
N GLN A 597 10.18 15.82 16.13
CA GLN A 597 10.37 14.99 14.94
C GLN A 597 11.08 15.72 13.79
N LEU A 598 10.91 17.05 13.67
CA LEU A 598 11.68 17.85 12.72
C LEU A 598 13.16 17.91 13.09
N ASN A 599 13.49 18.06 14.37
CA ASN A 599 14.88 18.02 14.84
C ASN A 599 15.50 16.64 14.60
N ASP A 600 14.78 15.55 14.86
CA ASP A 600 15.25 14.18 14.60
C ASP A 600 15.53 13.97 13.10
N ILE A 601 14.69 14.52 12.21
CA ILE A 601 14.89 14.50 10.76
C ILE A 601 16.09 15.35 10.34
N GLU A 602 16.32 16.50 10.97
CA GLU A 602 17.48 17.37 10.72
C GLU A 602 18.78 16.65 11.10
N GLU A 603 18.79 15.93 12.22
CA GLU A 603 19.93 15.13 12.68
C GLU A 603 20.23 13.97 11.71
N GLU A 604 19.20 13.24 11.24
CA GLU A 604 19.36 12.19 10.21
C GLU A 604 19.90 12.73 8.87
N ILE A 605 19.57 13.97 8.50
CA ILE A 605 20.13 14.62 7.30
C ILE A 605 21.62 14.91 7.49
N VAL A 606 22.00 15.41 8.68
CA VAL A 606 23.40 15.69 9.01
C VAL A 606 24.23 14.40 8.97
N ASP A 607 23.73 13.32 9.58
CA ASP A 607 24.39 12.01 9.56
C ASP A 607 24.58 11.50 8.12
N MET A 608 23.57 11.64 7.26
CA MET A 608 23.65 11.23 5.86
C MET A 608 24.64 12.08 5.05
N ILE A 609 24.71 13.38 5.33
CA ILE A 609 25.71 14.27 4.72
C ILE A 609 27.11 13.84 5.11
N ASP A 610 27.32 13.48 6.38
CA ASP A 610 28.64 13.08 6.88
C ASP A 610 29.06 11.71 6.36
N VAL A 611 28.14 10.73 6.27
CA VAL A 611 28.37 9.45 5.58
C VAL A 611 28.71 9.67 4.09
N THR A 612 27.97 10.55 3.40
CA THR A 612 28.23 10.86 1.99
C THR A 612 29.61 11.50 1.79
N ARG A 613 29.97 12.45 2.66
CA ARG A 613 31.31 13.07 2.66
C ARG A 613 32.39 12.03 2.93
N GLU A 614 32.15 11.13 3.87
CA GLU A 614 33.07 10.06 4.22
C GLU A 614 33.32 9.12 3.03
N THR A 615 32.27 8.68 2.34
CA THR A 615 32.38 7.89 1.11
C THR A 615 33.13 8.65 0.02
N CYS A 616 32.89 9.96 -0.12
CA CYS A 616 33.61 10.82 -1.07
C CYS A 616 35.10 10.96 -0.72
N HIS A 617 35.46 10.96 0.56
CA HIS A 617 36.84 11.07 1.05
C HIS A 617 37.69 9.80 0.83
N GLU A 618 37.07 8.62 0.73
CA GLU A 618 37.80 7.38 0.42
C GLU A 618 38.36 7.35 -1.02
N LEU A 619 37.87 8.21 -1.90
CA LEU A 619 38.11 8.14 -3.34
C LEU A 619 39.28 9.02 -3.81
N ARG A 620 39.61 10.06 -3.06
CA ARG A 620 40.87 10.83 -3.14
C ARG A 620 40.97 11.62 -1.83
N PRO A 621 42.08 11.64 -1.09
CA PRO A 621 42.19 12.52 0.07
C PRO A 621 42.53 13.94 -0.43
N PRO A 622 41.59 14.90 -0.52
CA PRO A 622 41.93 16.31 -0.81
C PRO A 622 42.80 16.94 0.30
N PHE A 623 42.97 16.24 1.42
CA PHE A 623 43.72 16.69 2.58
C PHE A 623 45.24 16.49 2.42
N LEU A 624 45.68 15.46 1.67
CA LEU A 624 47.12 15.13 1.55
C LEU A 624 47.93 16.27 0.92
N GLU A 625 47.42 16.88 -0.15
CA GLU A 625 48.04 18.02 -0.85
C GLU A 625 48.14 19.30 0.01
N GLN A 626 47.29 19.44 1.04
CA GLN A 626 47.17 20.67 1.84
C GLN A 626 47.89 20.62 3.19
N VAL A 627 47.90 19.46 3.85
CA VAL A 627 48.46 19.31 5.20
C VAL A 627 49.72 18.47 5.28
N GLY A 628 50.08 17.74 4.21
CA GLY A 628 51.23 16.84 4.18
C GLY A 628 50.94 15.44 4.71
N LEU A 629 51.85 14.50 4.42
CA LEU A 629 51.69 13.07 4.71
C LEU A 629 51.50 12.75 6.20
N ARG A 630 52.26 13.40 7.08
CA ARG A 630 52.24 13.11 8.51
C ARG A 630 50.88 13.45 9.12
N GLU A 631 50.37 14.64 8.84
CA GLU A 631 49.10 15.14 9.32
C GLU A 631 47.93 14.33 8.73
N ALA A 632 48.02 13.96 7.45
CA ALA A 632 47.04 13.10 6.81
C ALA A 632 46.98 11.68 7.43
N LEU A 633 48.13 11.09 7.77
CA LEU A 633 48.21 9.79 8.45
C LEU A 633 47.74 9.87 9.91
N ALA A 634 48.06 10.95 10.62
CA ALA A 634 47.57 11.18 11.98
C ALA A 634 46.03 11.24 12.02
N GLU A 635 45.42 11.94 11.05
CA GLU A 635 43.96 11.99 10.92
C GLU A 635 43.36 10.63 10.53
N LEU A 636 44.02 9.88 9.65
CA LEU A 636 43.62 8.50 9.30
C LEU A 636 43.59 7.59 10.53
N ILE A 637 44.63 7.64 11.37
CA ILE A 637 44.73 6.85 12.61
C ILE A 637 43.70 7.32 13.64
N ARG A 638 43.49 8.64 13.78
CA ARG A 638 42.46 9.20 14.67
C ARG A 638 41.06 8.67 14.29
N ARG A 639 40.75 8.62 13.00
CA ARG A 639 39.48 8.06 12.51
C ARG A 639 39.39 6.55 12.72
N PHE A 640 40.49 5.83 12.54
CA PHE A 640 40.56 4.40 12.82
C PHE A 640 40.24 4.09 14.30
N HIS A 641 40.71 4.92 15.23
CA HIS A 641 40.36 4.83 16.65
C HIS A 641 38.87 5.06 16.94
N LEU A 642 38.18 5.89 16.15
CA LEU A 642 36.74 6.09 16.32
C LEU A 642 35.92 4.85 15.92
N ARG A 643 36.48 3.99 15.06
CA ARG A 643 35.78 2.82 14.48
C ARG A 643 36.23 1.48 15.06
N SER A 644 37.30 1.47 15.85
CA SER A 644 37.89 0.23 16.35
C SER A 644 38.40 0.38 17.78
N ASN A 645 38.32 -0.70 18.55
CA ASN A 645 38.91 -0.78 19.89
C ASN A 645 40.39 -1.21 19.87
N ILE A 646 41.03 -1.17 18.70
CA ILE A 646 42.42 -1.61 18.52
C ILE A 646 43.34 -0.47 18.93
N LYS A 647 44.31 -0.73 19.81
CA LYS A 647 45.32 0.26 20.16
C LYS A 647 46.34 0.34 19.02
N VAL A 648 46.57 1.54 18.50
CA VAL A 648 47.54 1.81 17.43
C VAL A 648 48.64 2.69 18.02
N GLU A 649 49.84 2.13 18.10
CA GLU A 649 51.04 2.87 18.44
C GLU A 649 51.74 3.25 17.14
N TRP A 650 52.00 4.54 16.94
CA TRP A 650 52.57 5.02 15.69
C TRP A 650 53.73 6.00 15.91
N ASN A 651 54.75 5.89 15.05
CA ASN A 651 55.86 6.82 14.99
C ASN A 651 56.14 7.17 13.52
N ILE A 652 55.94 8.44 13.16
CA ILE A 652 56.11 8.93 11.79
C ILE A 652 57.19 10.01 11.79
N HIS A 653 58.35 9.69 11.22
CA HIS A 653 59.52 10.55 11.11
C HIS A 653 60.08 10.58 9.68
N VAL A 654 59.42 11.35 8.81
CA VAL A 654 59.86 11.57 7.42
C VAL A 654 60.56 12.92 7.35
N SER A 655 61.88 12.91 7.11
CA SER A 655 62.74 14.11 7.17
C SER A 655 62.90 14.82 5.82
N THR A 656 62.57 14.13 4.72
CA THR A 656 62.67 14.63 3.34
C THR A 656 61.30 14.77 2.70
N LYS A 657 61.11 15.80 1.87
CA LYS A 657 59.86 15.99 1.12
C LYS A 657 59.75 14.91 0.03
N LEU A 658 58.73 14.07 0.14
CA LEU A 658 58.41 13.04 -0.85
C LEU A 658 57.68 13.68 -2.04
N ASP A 659 57.74 13.03 -3.20
CA ASP A 659 56.86 13.40 -4.31
C ASP A 659 55.43 12.93 -4.04
N GLU A 660 54.46 13.55 -4.72
CA GLU A 660 53.03 13.28 -4.50
C GLU A 660 52.67 11.81 -4.74
N GLU A 661 53.38 11.14 -5.67
CA GLU A 661 53.18 9.74 -5.98
C GLU A 661 53.58 8.83 -4.80
N ARG A 662 54.75 9.05 -4.18
CA ARG A 662 55.19 8.29 -2.99
C ARG A 662 54.33 8.62 -1.78
N GLU A 663 53.97 9.88 -1.55
CA GLU A 663 53.07 10.25 -0.44
C GLU A 663 51.71 9.55 -0.55
N LEU A 664 51.11 9.59 -1.74
CA LEU A 664 49.82 8.95 -1.98
C LEU A 664 49.92 7.43 -1.86
N ALA A 665 51.00 6.83 -2.37
CA ALA A 665 51.22 5.40 -2.26
C ALA A 665 51.36 4.94 -0.80
N ILE A 666 52.16 5.63 0.01
CA ILE A 666 52.33 5.35 1.44
C ILE A 666 51.00 5.49 2.17
N TYR A 667 50.27 6.57 1.91
CA TYR A 667 48.95 6.79 2.50
C TYR A 667 47.98 5.63 2.19
N ARG A 668 47.91 5.21 0.92
CA ARG A 668 47.04 4.11 0.48
C ARG A 668 47.47 2.75 1.04
N MET A 669 48.76 2.50 1.20
CA MET A 669 49.25 1.28 1.83
C MET A 669 48.85 1.21 3.30
N ILE A 670 49.06 2.28 4.07
CA ILE A 670 48.69 2.33 5.49
C ILE A 670 47.17 2.22 5.65
N GLN A 671 46.39 2.88 4.80
CA GLN A 671 44.92 2.76 4.77
C GLN A 671 44.46 1.31 4.55
N GLU A 672 45.07 0.61 3.59
CA GLU A 672 44.76 -0.77 3.28
C GLU A 672 45.15 -1.71 4.44
N LEU A 673 46.31 -1.48 5.07
CA LEU A 673 46.76 -2.25 6.24
C LEU A 673 45.79 -2.10 7.42
N LEU A 674 45.40 -0.87 7.76
CA LEU A 674 44.43 -0.60 8.82
C LEU A 674 43.06 -1.21 8.51
N ASN A 675 42.58 -1.10 7.27
CA ASN A 675 41.32 -1.71 6.86
C ASN A 675 41.36 -3.24 6.94
N ASN A 676 42.48 -3.85 6.56
CA ASN A 676 42.68 -5.29 6.69
C ASN A 676 42.71 -5.71 8.16
N ALA A 677 43.33 -4.91 9.03
CA ALA A 677 43.32 -5.14 10.46
C ALA A 677 41.88 -5.16 11.01
N LEU A 678 41.07 -4.15 10.66
CA LEU A 678 39.69 -4.01 11.12
C LEU A 678 38.78 -5.16 10.65
N LYS A 679 38.95 -5.61 9.41
CA LYS A 679 38.07 -6.63 8.79
C LYS A 679 38.49 -8.07 9.10
N HIS A 680 39.79 -8.31 9.29
CA HIS A 680 40.33 -9.67 9.22
C HIS A 680 41.25 -10.07 10.37
N SER A 681 41.92 -9.13 11.05
CA SER A 681 42.98 -9.50 12.02
C SER A 681 42.47 -9.96 13.38
N GLN A 682 41.33 -9.45 13.86
CA GLN A 682 40.95 -9.52 15.29
C GLN A 682 42.07 -9.07 16.25
N ALA A 683 42.99 -8.23 15.77
CA ALA A 683 44.09 -7.71 16.58
C ALA A 683 43.55 -6.82 17.72
N SER A 684 44.29 -6.80 18.83
CA SER A 684 44.07 -5.84 19.92
C SER A 684 45.09 -4.70 19.90
N TYR A 685 46.19 -4.87 19.15
CA TYR A 685 47.31 -3.96 19.10
C TYR A 685 47.95 -3.94 17.70
N ILE A 686 48.28 -2.72 17.24
CA ILE A 686 49.00 -2.45 15.99
C ILE A 686 50.16 -1.51 16.32
N GLN A 687 51.33 -1.78 15.74
CA GLN A 687 52.48 -0.89 15.72
C GLN A 687 52.77 -0.45 14.29
N LEU A 688 52.92 0.86 14.08
CA LEU A 688 53.15 1.48 12.77
C LEU A 688 54.33 2.46 12.83
N THR A 689 55.44 2.13 12.19
CA THR A 689 56.61 3.00 12.10
C THR A 689 56.83 3.42 10.64
N LEU A 690 56.99 4.71 10.39
CA LEU A 690 57.35 5.26 9.08
C LEU A 690 58.53 6.20 9.27
N GLU A 691 59.69 5.89 8.70
CA GLU A 691 60.90 6.69 8.86
C GLU A 691 61.71 6.81 7.58
N THR A 692 62.53 7.87 7.50
CA THR A 692 63.50 8.07 6.42
C THR A 692 64.90 7.73 6.91
N GLN A 693 65.57 6.77 6.27
CA GLN A 693 66.94 6.37 6.59
C GLN A 693 67.70 6.01 5.31
N ASN A 694 68.97 6.43 5.18
CA ASN A 694 69.87 6.07 4.08
C ASN A 694 69.29 6.27 2.66
N GLU A 695 68.65 7.42 2.39
CA GLU A 695 67.98 7.69 1.10
C GLU A 695 66.81 6.75 0.76
N GLU A 696 66.23 6.11 1.78
CA GLU A 696 65.06 5.24 1.66
C GLU A 696 63.98 5.61 2.67
N VAL A 697 62.72 5.37 2.31
CA VAL A 697 61.58 5.41 3.23
C VAL A 697 61.26 4.00 3.67
N GLN A 698 61.26 3.77 4.98
CA GLN A 698 60.97 2.49 5.59
C GLN A 698 59.63 2.56 6.32
N LEU A 699 58.70 1.67 5.93
CA LEU A 699 57.41 1.47 6.57
C LEU A 699 57.41 0.08 7.23
N HIS A 700 57.25 0.04 8.54
CA HIS A 700 57.10 -1.17 9.33
C HIS A 700 55.72 -1.21 9.98
N TYR A 701 54.98 -2.27 9.70
CA TYR A 701 53.65 -2.51 10.27
C TYR A 701 53.66 -3.87 10.98
N VAL A 702 53.16 -3.91 12.21
CA VAL A 702 52.98 -5.14 12.99
C VAL A 702 51.60 -5.14 13.63
N ASP A 703 50.85 -6.23 13.50
CA ASP A 703 49.66 -6.49 14.30
C ASP A 703 49.74 -7.82 15.05
N ASN A 704 49.02 -7.93 16.17
CA ASN A 704 48.95 -9.12 17.01
C ASN A 704 47.70 -9.98 16.73
N GLY A 705 47.18 -9.96 15.50
CA GLY A 705 45.97 -10.66 15.12
C GLY A 705 46.13 -12.17 14.93
N ILE A 706 45.11 -12.79 14.32
CA ILE A 706 45.05 -14.23 14.04
C ILE A 706 46.08 -14.72 13.01
N GLY A 707 46.80 -13.81 12.35
CA GLY A 707 47.80 -14.11 11.32
C GLY A 707 47.23 -14.75 10.05
N ILE A 708 48.12 -15.02 9.09
CA ILE A 708 47.82 -15.51 7.75
C ILE A 708 48.66 -16.75 7.46
N ASP A 709 48.01 -17.82 6.98
CA ASP A 709 48.73 -18.98 6.44
C ASP A 709 49.39 -18.63 5.10
N MET A 710 50.67 -18.24 5.16
CA MET A 710 51.47 -17.82 4.01
C MET A 710 51.66 -18.93 2.96
N LYS A 711 51.49 -20.22 3.32
CA LYS A 711 51.61 -21.34 2.37
C LYS A 711 50.36 -21.50 1.48
N LYS A 712 49.21 -21.01 1.94
CA LYS A 712 47.96 -20.97 1.18
C LYS A 712 47.79 -19.69 0.34
N LEU A 713 48.80 -18.80 0.32
CA LEU A 713 48.73 -17.51 -0.37
C LEU A 713 48.88 -17.60 -1.90
N ASN A 714 48.81 -18.80 -2.47
CA ASN A 714 48.94 -19.02 -3.91
C ASN A 714 47.55 -19.08 -4.57
N HIS A 715 47.27 -18.03 -5.36
CA HIS A 715 46.21 -17.88 -6.35
C HIS A 715 44.79 -17.50 -5.88
N TYR A 716 44.37 -16.32 -6.36
CA TYR A 716 43.01 -15.93 -6.80
C TYR A 716 41.80 -16.05 -5.86
N ASP A 717 41.96 -16.40 -4.58
CA ASP A 717 40.87 -16.33 -3.60
C ASP A 717 40.91 -15.04 -2.77
N GLY A 718 40.20 -14.02 -3.25
CA GLY A 718 39.62 -12.96 -2.40
C GLY A 718 40.55 -11.97 -1.68
N LYS A 719 41.88 -12.03 -1.84
CA LYS A 719 42.84 -11.17 -1.11
C LYS A 719 43.63 -10.21 -2.02
N LEU A 720 42.91 -9.40 -2.82
CA LEU A 720 43.52 -8.39 -3.71
C LEU A 720 44.33 -7.29 -2.97
N GLY A 721 44.01 -7.00 -1.70
CA GLY A 721 44.61 -5.90 -0.94
C GLY A 721 46.12 -6.02 -0.71
N LEU A 722 46.58 -7.14 -0.14
CA LEU A 722 48.01 -7.38 0.15
C LEU A 722 48.86 -7.53 -1.12
N PHE A 723 48.27 -8.11 -2.18
CA PHE A 723 48.93 -8.18 -3.49
C PHE A 723 49.09 -6.79 -4.11
N GLY A 724 48.07 -5.94 -4.00
CA GLY A 724 48.13 -4.55 -4.44
C GLY A 724 49.14 -3.69 -3.68
N ILE A 725 49.40 -3.99 -2.39
CA ILE A 725 50.51 -3.36 -1.64
C ILE A 725 51.85 -3.76 -2.28
N LYS A 726 52.08 -5.06 -2.53
CA LYS A 726 53.34 -5.55 -3.11
C LYS A 726 53.61 -4.98 -4.52
N GLU A 727 52.59 -4.95 -5.39
CA GLU A 727 52.73 -4.36 -6.73
C GLU A 727 53.01 -2.85 -6.67
N ARG A 728 52.37 -2.11 -5.76
CA ARG A 728 52.59 -0.67 -5.59
C ARG A 728 54.01 -0.36 -5.11
N VAL A 729 54.54 -1.17 -4.19
CA VAL A 729 55.93 -1.07 -3.73
C VAL A 729 56.90 -1.34 -4.88
N GLN A 730 56.65 -2.39 -5.68
CA GLN A 730 57.46 -2.70 -6.86
C GLN A 730 57.41 -1.59 -7.92
N GLY A 731 56.24 -0.95 -8.12
CA GLY A 731 56.07 0.18 -9.03
C GLY A 731 56.90 1.41 -8.65
N LEU A 732 57.22 1.56 -7.36
CA LEU A 732 58.11 2.60 -6.83
C LEU A 732 59.58 2.17 -6.74
N GLY A 733 59.94 1.00 -7.30
CA GLY A 733 61.30 0.46 -7.22
C GLY A 733 61.70 -0.06 -5.84
N GLY A 734 60.74 -0.25 -4.93
CA GLY A 734 60.97 -0.68 -3.55
C GLY A 734 60.90 -2.19 -3.32
N THR A 735 61.16 -2.60 -2.08
CA THR A 735 61.06 -3.99 -1.61
C THR A 735 59.99 -4.14 -0.53
N CYS A 736 59.29 -5.27 -0.52
CA CYS A 736 58.27 -5.59 0.47
C CYS A 736 58.48 -7.02 0.98
N GLU A 737 58.72 -7.13 2.28
CA GLU A 737 58.84 -8.38 3.01
C GLU A 737 57.61 -8.52 3.94
N MET A 738 56.96 -9.68 3.88
CA MET A 738 55.79 -9.98 4.69
C MET A 738 55.99 -11.32 5.37
N THR A 739 55.84 -11.34 6.70
CA THR A 739 55.95 -12.54 7.51
C THR A 739 54.71 -12.66 8.40
N SER A 740 54.14 -13.87 8.47
CA SER A 740 52.96 -14.13 9.28
C SER A 740 52.85 -15.62 9.57
N GLN A 741 52.38 -15.95 10.78
CA GLN A 741 51.99 -17.29 11.18
C GLN A 741 50.63 -17.25 11.87
N LEU A 742 49.86 -18.34 11.77
CA LEU A 742 48.56 -18.44 12.43
C LEU A 742 48.73 -18.26 13.95
N GLY A 743 48.06 -17.25 14.50
CA GLY A 743 48.10 -16.88 15.93
C GLY A 743 49.24 -15.94 16.34
N GLU A 744 50.17 -15.61 15.44
CA GLU A 744 51.31 -14.70 15.74
C GLU A 744 51.18 -13.33 15.05
N GLY A 745 50.04 -13.04 14.44
CA GLY A 745 49.81 -11.77 13.76
C GLY A 745 50.52 -11.62 12.41
N LEU A 746 50.78 -10.38 12.02
CA LEU A 746 51.32 -10.02 10.70
C LEU A 746 52.41 -8.94 10.85
N ASP A 747 53.60 -9.20 10.31
CA ASP A 747 54.71 -8.24 10.21
C ASP A 747 54.98 -7.95 8.72
N ILE A 748 54.94 -6.67 8.35
CA ILE A 748 55.22 -6.18 7.01
C ILE A 748 56.28 -5.09 7.07
N ARG A 749 57.35 -5.27 6.30
CA ARG A 749 58.44 -4.31 6.10
C ARG A 749 58.48 -3.88 4.65
N ILE A 750 58.44 -2.58 4.42
CA ILE A 750 58.44 -1.98 3.09
C ILE A 750 59.56 -0.94 3.04
N THR A 751 60.39 -1.01 2.01
CA THR A 751 61.46 -0.04 1.75
C THR A 751 61.25 0.56 0.37
N ILE A 752 61.23 1.89 0.27
CA ILE A 752 61.05 2.63 -0.99
C ILE A 752 62.23 3.59 -1.17
N PRO A 753 62.99 3.53 -2.29
CA PRO A 753 64.07 4.47 -2.55
C PRO A 753 63.54 5.89 -2.83
N LEU A 754 64.23 6.89 -2.29
CA LEU A 754 63.92 8.32 -2.47
C LEU A 754 64.35 8.86 -3.84
#